data_AF-A0A1G5EFA7-F1
#
_entry.id   AF-A0A1G5EFA7-F1
#
_cell.length_a   1.000
_cell.length_b   1.000
_cell.length_c   1.000
_cell.angle_alpha   90.00
_cell.angle_beta   90.00
_cell.angle_gamma   90.00
#
_symmetry.space_group_name_H-M   'P 1'
#
loop_
_entity.id
_entity.type
_entity.pdbx_description
1 polymer ?
#
loop_
_entity_poly.entity_id
_entity_poly.type
_entity_poly.pdbx_seq_one_letter_code
_entity_poly.pdbx_strand_id
1 'polypeptide(L)'
;MTAFRIAGFSGLVPRLSKQLLGNNQAQVATNCILTSGDLRPRNGPLLVFAPVIENDVVSMFRMEKDGNEKWLAWDKDVDVARSPVAGNTERRFYYTGDGEPRASDYETATAGAGRYPSGCYVLGVTQPITAPTVMPSGGMGSTLTRSYVYTFITQWGEESAPSPASAVTTGKVDDIWTLSSLDTAPPNSGTVSAAVKGTPSAGYVQVTLDTVFGLRLGETITFAAVAGMTDLNATFTLVSVDSAATKAVILLSTTQTYTSGGTWTRVARHNTSSMTKRIYRTLTTSSGTEYHYIATVAAITTTYDDTTSDEDAALGEVLPSTGWLMPPSDMKGIIIMANGIACGFFGNEICFSEPFKPYAWPTAYRQTYDQDIVAIGVTGTTLVGMTKGNPFTITGVEPATMGGGMEKLGVAWPCMAKRGVASFAFGVGYPAPQGMVIIGASSDIVTKDLFTQKEWVELHPDTFIAASADNRYYSGYSVDDSSLMFVIDKNEAASFIKVNQRITAIWADPWTGKLYVAMDRKIYQWEGDVGTKLSYEWKSKKFITAPPVNYGAAKIDADFDMSEEETGAAQTSYDTAIAANQALVTAGTLNDGLADPSLGEYEIGGDEMEMIPPLIIDTLQFQLWADGMLKFTKQVTNNRAFRLPAGYKADNVEVVLSGNVKVTGMVLAETMDGLKGA
;
A
#
# COMPACT_ATOMS: atom_id res chain seq x y z
N MET A 1 6.64 -3.16 57.51
CA MET A 1 7.31 -3.75 56.33
C MET A 1 6.51 -3.33 55.13
N THR A 2 7.05 -2.41 54.35
CA THR A 2 6.42 -1.99 53.10
C THR A 2 6.83 -2.97 52.00
N ALA A 3 5.87 -3.73 51.50
CA ALA A 3 6.00 -4.49 50.27
C ALA A 3 5.12 -3.81 49.22
N PHE A 4 5.59 -3.71 47.99
CA PHE A 4 4.76 -3.24 46.88
C PHE A 4 4.81 -4.24 45.74
N ARG A 5 3.63 -4.47 45.16
CA ARG A 5 3.41 -5.38 44.05
C ARG A 5 3.12 -4.57 42.79
N ILE A 6 3.80 -4.93 41.71
CA ILE A 6 3.45 -4.46 40.36
C ILE A 6 2.76 -5.62 39.65
N ALA A 7 1.54 -5.39 39.22
CA ALA A 7 0.72 -6.30 38.42
C ALA A 7 -0.16 -5.47 37.47
N GLY A 8 -0.72 -6.11 36.44
CA GLY A 8 -1.55 -5.41 35.46
C GLY A 8 -0.74 -4.44 34.60
N PHE A 9 0.43 -4.88 34.12
CA PHE A 9 1.39 -4.09 33.35
C PHE A 9 0.70 -3.35 32.19
N SER A 10 1.09 -2.10 31.98
CA SER A 10 0.50 -1.19 30.99
C SER A 10 1.59 -0.44 30.22
N GLY A 11 1.22 0.14 29.07
CA GLY A 11 2.15 0.74 28.12
C GLY A 11 2.66 2.12 28.53
N LEU A 12 3.28 2.80 27.57
CA LEU A 12 3.83 4.14 27.75
C LEU A 12 2.71 5.20 27.71
N VAL A 13 2.87 6.25 28.52
CA VAL A 13 2.11 7.51 28.41
C VAL A 13 3.10 8.68 28.37
N PRO A 14 3.65 9.02 27.19
CA PRO A 14 4.71 10.04 27.05
C PRO A 14 4.36 11.39 27.67
N ARG A 15 3.10 11.83 27.54
CA ARG A 15 2.60 13.10 28.06
C ARG A 15 2.78 13.29 29.57
N LEU A 16 2.85 12.19 30.34
CA LEU A 16 2.98 12.25 31.80
C LEU A 16 4.45 12.15 32.22
N SER A 17 4.84 13.01 33.16
CA SER A 17 6.15 12.90 33.79
C SER A 17 6.30 11.54 34.49
N LYS A 18 7.53 10.99 34.50
CA LYS A 18 7.91 9.66 35.01
C LYS A 18 7.40 9.32 36.42
N GLN A 19 7.13 10.33 37.25
CA GLN A 19 6.62 10.22 38.61
C GLN A 19 5.08 10.24 38.73
N LEU A 20 4.40 10.83 37.73
CA LEU A 20 2.93 10.95 37.67
C LEU A 20 2.27 9.77 36.93
N LEU A 21 3.07 8.84 36.41
CA LEU A 21 2.58 7.60 35.83
C LEU A 21 1.84 6.75 36.88
N GLY A 22 0.82 6.03 36.43
CA GLY A 22 0.14 5.00 37.20
C GLY A 22 1.13 3.91 37.65
N ASN A 23 0.84 3.25 38.77
CA ASN A 23 1.75 2.25 39.34
C ASN A 23 2.08 1.08 38.39
N ASN A 24 1.22 0.84 37.41
CA ASN A 24 1.34 -0.20 36.39
C ASN A 24 1.81 0.32 35.02
N GLN A 25 1.97 1.63 34.83
CA GLN A 25 2.37 2.23 33.56
C GLN A 25 3.90 2.21 33.38
N ALA A 26 4.32 2.16 32.11
CA ALA A 26 5.71 2.04 31.74
C ALA A 26 6.35 3.38 31.38
N GLN A 27 7.63 3.53 31.72
CA GLN A 27 8.51 4.53 31.09
C GLN A 27 9.10 4.01 29.77
N VAL A 28 9.28 2.70 29.66
CA VAL A 28 9.75 1.99 28.47
C VAL A 28 8.92 0.74 28.34
N ALA A 29 8.37 0.49 27.17
CA ALA A 29 7.69 -0.75 26.83
C ALA A 29 7.98 -1.04 25.35
N THR A 30 8.91 -1.98 25.13
CA THR A 30 9.41 -2.36 23.81
C THR A 30 9.18 -3.85 23.58
N ASN A 31 8.70 -4.24 22.39
CA ASN A 31 8.47 -5.64 21.96
C ASN A 31 7.56 -6.46 22.89
N CYS A 32 6.70 -5.83 23.68
CA CYS A 32 5.82 -6.52 24.62
C CYS A 32 4.34 -6.50 24.20
N ILE A 33 3.58 -7.46 24.70
CA ILE A 33 2.12 -7.50 24.69
C ILE A 33 1.65 -7.32 26.14
N LEU A 34 0.73 -6.39 26.36
CA LEU A 34 0.26 -5.96 27.69
C LEU A 34 -1.26 -6.07 27.88
N THR A 35 -1.97 -6.55 26.86
CA THR A 35 -3.45 -6.50 26.75
C THR A 35 -4.17 -7.34 27.81
N SER A 36 -3.50 -8.36 28.36
CA SER A 36 -4.05 -9.19 29.44
C SER A 36 -3.61 -8.74 30.84
N GLY A 37 -2.86 -7.64 30.95
CA GLY A 37 -2.24 -7.19 32.21
C GLY A 37 -0.99 -7.98 32.61
N ASP A 38 -0.64 -9.04 31.89
CA ASP A 38 0.65 -9.72 31.97
C ASP A 38 1.63 -9.08 30.96
N LEU A 39 2.92 -9.16 31.26
CA LEU A 39 3.99 -8.82 30.31
C LEU A 39 4.35 -10.07 29.50
N ARG A 40 4.09 -10.04 28.19
CA ARG A 40 4.40 -11.15 27.26
C ARG A 40 5.33 -10.69 26.14
N PRO A 41 6.25 -11.55 25.67
CA PRO A 41 6.98 -11.29 24.44
C PRO A 41 6.04 -11.24 23.24
N ARG A 42 6.48 -10.53 22.20
CA ARG A 42 5.91 -10.65 20.85
C ARG A 42 6.60 -11.77 20.09
N ASN A 43 5.88 -12.42 19.19
CA ASN A 43 6.47 -13.41 18.29
C ASN A 43 7.29 -12.72 17.19
N GLY A 44 8.24 -13.47 16.64
CA GLY A 44 9.08 -13.03 15.54
C GLY A 44 8.28 -12.94 14.22
N PRO A 45 8.77 -12.12 13.27
CA PRO A 45 8.24 -12.11 11.92
C PRO A 45 8.64 -13.38 11.16
N LEU A 46 7.71 -14.01 10.45
CA LEU A 46 7.96 -15.20 9.62
C LEU A 46 8.21 -14.80 8.17
N LEU A 47 9.31 -15.24 7.55
CA LEU A 47 9.58 -14.96 6.13
C LEU A 47 8.53 -15.65 5.25
N VAL A 48 7.84 -14.88 4.40
CA VAL A 48 6.82 -15.41 3.48
C VAL A 48 7.30 -15.36 2.03
N PHE A 49 7.96 -14.26 1.64
CA PHE A 49 8.36 -14.08 0.25
C PHE A 49 9.59 -13.17 0.10
N ALA A 50 10.42 -13.45 -0.89
CA ALA A 50 11.57 -12.63 -1.27
C ALA A 50 11.38 -12.13 -2.72
N PRO A 51 10.80 -10.92 -2.93
CA PRO A 51 10.58 -10.38 -4.26
C PRO A 51 11.89 -10.06 -4.98
N VAL A 52 11.90 -10.21 -6.31
CA VAL A 52 12.97 -9.70 -7.17
C VAL A 52 12.76 -8.20 -7.33
N ILE A 53 13.47 -7.41 -6.53
CA ILE A 53 13.36 -5.95 -6.51
C ILE A 53 14.72 -5.30 -6.23
N GLU A 54 14.98 -4.17 -6.87
CA GLU A 54 16.25 -3.44 -6.74
C GLU A 54 16.33 -2.66 -5.43
N ASN A 55 15.28 -1.92 -5.11
CA ASN A 55 15.17 -1.06 -3.92
C ASN A 55 14.26 -1.68 -2.85
N ASP A 56 14.19 -1.03 -1.69
CA ASP A 56 13.28 -1.41 -0.61
C ASP A 56 11.81 -1.47 -1.07
N VAL A 57 11.08 -2.44 -0.52
CA VAL A 57 9.65 -2.59 -0.79
C VAL A 57 8.90 -1.46 -0.07
N VAL A 58 8.19 -0.65 -0.84
CA VAL A 58 7.39 0.50 -0.39
C VAL A 58 5.90 0.16 -0.34
N SER A 59 5.42 -0.66 -1.28
CA SER A 59 4.06 -1.18 -1.34
C SER A 59 4.08 -2.68 -1.67
N MET A 60 3.13 -3.42 -1.10
CA MET A 60 2.97 -4.86 -1.34
C MET A 60 1.50 -5.24 -1.47
N PHE A 61 1.22 -6.31 -2.20
CA PHE A 61 -0.14 -6.82 -2.36
C PHE A 61 -0.15 -8.34 -2.58
N ARG A 62 -0.95 -9.05 -1.78
CA ARG A 62 -1.12 -10.50 -1.87
C ARG A 62 -2.23 -10.88 -2.83
N MET A 63 -1.95 -11.82 -3.72
CA MET A 63 -2.91 -12.46 -4.60
C MET A 63 -2.93 -13.97 -4.40
N GLU A 64 -4.10 -14.57 -4.53
CA GLU A 64 -4.30 -16.01 -4.44
C GLU A 64 -5.35 -16.44 -5.45
N LYS A 65 -5.03 -17.47 -6.24
CA LYS A 65 -5.92 -18.11 -7.21
C LYS A 65 -5.65 -19.60 -7.17
N ASP A 66 -6.70 -20.41 -6.97
CA ASP A 66 -6.65 -21.87 -6.94
C ASP A 66 -5.56 -22.45 -6.02
N GLY A 67 -5.37 -21.85 -4.82
CA GLY A 67 -4.37 -22.27 -3.85
C GLY A 67 -2.95 -21.79 -4.12
N ASN A 68 -2.71 -21.10 -5.25
CA ASN A 68 -1.41 -20.54 -5.60
C ASN A 68 -1.31 -19.09 -5.14
N GLU A 69 -0.52 -18.87 -4.09
CA GLU A 69 -0.22 -17.54 -3.57
C GLU A 69 0.91 -16.86 -4.35
N LYS A 70 0.72 -15.56 -4.64
CA LYS A 70 1.71 -14.69 -5.29
C LYS A 70 1.71 -13.32 -4.61
N TRP A 71 2.89 -12.71 -4.58
CA TRP A 71 3.11 -11.38 -4.00
C TRP A 71 3.53 -10.40 -5.07
N LEU A 72 2.83 -9.29 -5.15
CA LEU A 72 3.22 -8.11 -5.92
C LEU A 72 3.96 -7.15 -5.00
N ALA A 73 5.07 -6.58 -5.49
CA ALA A 73 5.90 -5.68 -4.72
C ALA A 73 6.37 -4.50 -5.57
N TRP A 74 6.29 -3.29 -5.00
CA TRP A 74 6.74 -2.05 -5.62
C TRP A 74 7.73 -1.33 -4.73
N ASP A 75 8.71 -0.68 -5.35
CA ASP A 75 9.67 0.25 -4.77
C ASP A 75 9.15 1.69 -4.76
N LYS A 76 7.84 1.84 -4.99
CA LYS A 76 7.11 3.10 -5.03
C LYS A 76 5.83 2.98 -4.24
N ASP A 77 5.30 4.11 -3.82
CA ASP A 77 4.01 4.22 -3.14
C ASP A 77 2.87 3.98 -4.15
N VAL A 78 2.34 2.76 -4.10
CA VAL A 78 1.25 2.27 -4.96
C VAL A 78 0.03 1.93 -4.11
N ASP A 79 -1.13 2.44 -4.53
CA ASP A 79 -2.44 2.09 -3.98
C ASP A 79 -3.06 1.01 -4.85
N VAL A 80 -3.61 -0.05 -4.24
CA VAL A 80 -4.21 -1.18 -4.95
C VAL A 80 -5.65 -1.38 -4.48
N ALA A 81 -6.58 -1.47 -5.43
CA ALA A 81 -7.98 -1.74 -5.20
C ALA A 81 -8.42 -3.01 -5.94
N ARG A 82 -9.10 -3.92 -5.25
CA ARG A 82 -9.60 -5.17 -5.84
C ARG A 82 -10.90 -4.94 -6.61
N SER A 83 -11.12 -5.68 -7.68
CA SER A 83 -12.32 -5.44 -8.49
C SER A 83 -13.62 -5.64 -7.70
N PRO A 84 -14.59 -4.71 -7.81
CA PRO A 84 -15.88 -4.81 -7.13
C PRO A 84 -16.87 -5.73 -7.87
N VAL A 85 -16.51 -6.16 -9.08
CA VAL A 85 -17.39 -6.95 -9.95
C VAL A 85 -17.59 -8.34 -9.35
N ALA A 86 -18.85 -8.78 -9.26
CA ALA A 86 -19.21 -10.11 -8.81
C ALA A 86 -18.57 -11.19 -9.70
N GLY A 87 -18.16 -12.32 -9.11
CA GLY A 87 -17.55 -13.41 -9.86
C GLY A 87 -16.16 -13.07 -10.43
N ASN A 88 -15.35 -12.29 -9.70
CA ASN A 88 -13.97 -11.97 -10.06
C ASN A 88 -13.03 -13.20 -9.96
N THR A 89 -13.25 -14.21 -10.81
CA THR A 89 -12.48 -15.46 -10.89
C THR A 89 -11.05 -15.21 -11.37
N GLU A 90 -10.85 -14.23 -12.24
CA GLU A 90 -9.52 -13.84 -12.73
C GLU A 90 -8.73 -12.99 -11.73
N ARG A 91 -9.31 -12.69 -10.56
CA ARG A 91 -8.71 -11.85 -9.51
C ARG A 91 -8.22 -10.50 -10.03
N ARG A 92 -9.02 -9.84 -10.87
CA ARG A 92 -8.78 -8.49 -11.38
C ARG A 92 -8.58 -7.49 -10.24
N PHE A 93 -7.61 -6.61 -10.42
CA PHE A 93 -7.30 -5.51 -9.51
C PHE A 93 -6.84 -4.29 -10.30
N TYR A 94 -6.93 -3.13 -9.66
CA TYR A 94 -6.59 -1.83 -10.20
C TYR A 94 -5.59 -1.16 -9.28
N TYR A 95 -4.67 -0.39 -9.82
CA TYR A 95 -3.66 0.27 -9.02
C TYR A 95 -3.22 1.60 -9.60
N THR A 96 -2.79 2.51 -8.73
CA THR A 96 -2.27 3.84 -9.07
C THR A 96 -1.00 4.14 -8.27
N GLY A 97 -0.15 5.03 -8.78
CA GLY A 97 1.11 5.41 -8.12
C GLY A 97 2.38 4.91 -8.82
N ASP A 98 2.26 3.92 -9.71
CA ASP A 98 3.35 3.48 -10.61
C ASP A 98 3.08 3.92 -12.04
N GLY A 99 3.10 5.24 -12.28
CA GLY A 99 2.76 5.85 -13.57
C GLY A 99 1.26 6.15 -13.68
N GLU A 100 0.71 5.91 -14.87
CA GLU A 100 -0.72 6.04 -15.16
C GLU A 100 -1.56 5.01 -14.38
N PRO A 101 -2.87 5.25 -14.16
CA PRO A 101 -3.76 4.24 -13.60
C PRO A 101 -3.77 2.95 -14.41
N ARG A 102 -3.60 1.82 -13.74
CA ARG A 102 -3.41 0.51 -14.36
C ARG A 102 -4.39 -0.53 -13.82
N ALA A 103 -4.61 -1.56 -14.63
CA ALA A 103 -5.42 -2.73 -14.32
C ALA A 103 -4.62 -4.01 -14.63
N SER A 104 -4.83 -5.07 -13.87
CA SER A 104 -4.30 -6.39 -14.21
C SER A 104 -5.17 -7.50 -13.61
N ASP A 105 -4.96 -8.72 -14.08
CA ASP A 105 -5.46 -9.96 -13.49
C ASP A 105 -4.30 -10.80 -12.95
N TYR A 106 -4.63 -11.94 -12.32
CA TYR A 106 -3.64 -12.84 -11.73
C TYR A 106 -2.63 -13.35 -12.76
N GLU A 107 -3.09 -13.85 -13.90
CA GLU A 107 -2.24 -14.46 -14.93
C GLU A 107 -1.29 -13.42 -15.53
N THR A 108 -1.80 -12.24 -15.88
CA THR A 108 -1.02 -11.16 -16.49
C THR A 108 -0.01 -10.57 -15.51
N ALA A 109 -0.39 -10.40 -14.24
CA ALA A 109 0.50 -9.84 -13.22
C ALA A 109 1.60 -10.80 -12.79
N THR A 110 1.37 -12.12 -12.88
CA THR A 110 2.29 -13.15 -12.37
C THR A 110 2.95 -13.97 -13.48
N ALA A 111 2.79 -13.54 -14.74
CA ALA A 111 3.39 -14.20 -15.89
C ALA A 111 4.92 -14.23 -15.81
N GLY A 112 5.50 -15.39 -16.10
CA GLY A 112 6.95 -15.58 -16.14
C GLY A 112 7.63 -15.58 -14.77
N ALA A 113 8.97 -15.61 -14.79
CA ALA A 113 9.81 -15.47 -13.60
C ALA A 113 10.37 -14.05 -13.55
N GLY A 114 10.21 -13.35 -12.42
CA GLY A 114 10.75 -12.00 -12.25
C GLY A 114 10.00 -11.16 -11.22
N ARG A 115 10.15 -9.84 -11.34
CA ARG A 115 9.42 -8.85 -10.54
C ARG A 115 7.92 -8.89 -10.88
N TYR A 116 7.07 -8.93 -9.86
CA TYR A 116 5.63 -8.84 -10.02
C TYR A 116 5.09 -7.48 -9.52
N PRO A 117 4.13 -6.85 -10.24
CA PRO A 117 3.47 -7.36 -11.44
C PRO A 117 4.39 -7.32 -12.68
N SER A 118 4.39 -8.38 -13.48
CA SER A 118 5.20 -8.48 -14.71
C SER A 118 4.50 -7.93 -15.95
N GLY A 119 3.17 -7.86 -15.93
CA GLY A 119 2.34 -7.28 -16.97
C GLY A 119 1.17 -6.50 -16.41
N CYS A 120 0.67 -5.55 -17.18
CA CYS A 120 -0.51 -4.76 -16.87
C CYS A 120 -1.14 -4.13 -18.11
N TYR A 121 -2.39 -3.71 -17.94
CA TYR A 121 -3.10 -2.86 -18.87
C TYR A 121 -3.28 -1.46 -18.28
N VAL A 122 -3.47 -0.47 -19.15
CA VAL A 122 -3.96 0.85 -18.72
C VAL A 122 -5.41 0.72 -18.26
N LEU A 123 -5.78 1.45 -17.19
CA LEU A 123 -7.15 1.48 -16.71
C LEU A 123 -8.01 2.34 -17.63
N GLY A 124 -9.17 1.81 -18.02
CA GLY A 124 -10.09 2.47 -18.95
C GLY A 124 -9.84 2.07 -20.40
N VAL A 125 -10.78 2.46 -21.27
CA VAL A 125 -10.72 2.16 -22.70
C VAL A 125 -10.62 3.46 -23.48
N THR A 126 -9.61 3.59 -24.35
CA THR A 126 -9.49 4.75 -25.23
C THR A 126 -10.66 4.81 -26.20
N GLN A 127 -11.31 5.97 -26.29
CA GLN A 127 -12.37 6.21 -27.25
C GLN A 127 -11.84 6.30 -28.69
N PRO A 128 -12.64 5.94 -29.71
CA PRO A 128 -12.34 6.31 -31.08
C PRO A 128 -12.32 7.84 -31.24
N ILE A 129 -11.51 8.32 -32.19
CA ILE A 129 -11.30 9.74 -32.47
C ILE A 129 -11.80 10.15 -33.86
N THR A 130 -12.04 9.19 -34.75
CA THR A 130 -12.52 9.45 -36.11
C THR A 130 -14.04 9.28 -36.19
N ALA A 131 -14.74 10.31 -36.68
CA ALA A 131 -16.16 10.23 -36.99
C ALA A 131 -16.41 9.26 -38.17
N PRO A 132 -17.41 8.37 -38.10
CA PRO A 132 -17.78 7.53 -39.24
C PRO A 132 -18.17 8.38 -40.45
N THR A 133 -17.71 7.98 -41.63
CA THR A 133 -18.24 8.49 -42.89
C THR A 133 -19.39 7.59 -43.32
N VAL A 134 -20.57 8.18 -43.57
CA VAL A 134 -21.80 7.45 -43.86
C VAL A 134 -22.25 7.75 -45.27
N MET A 135 -22.47 6.70 -46.07
CA MET A 135 -22.91 6.81 -47.46
C MET A 135 -24.09 5.85 -47.70
N PRO A 136 -25.34 6.32 -47.59
CA PRO A 136 -26.50 5.50 -47.93
C PRO A 136 -26.59 5.31 -49.45
N SER A 137 -27.00 4.11 -49.86
CA SER A 137 -27.22 3.78 -51.28
C SER A 137 -28.33 2.75 -51.44
N GLY A 138 -29.17 2.96 -52.45
CA GLY A 138 -30.26 2.03 -52.82
C GLY A 138 -31.63 2.55 -52.40
N GLY A 139 -32.46 1.63 -51.88
CA GLY A 139 -33.73 1.91 -51.21
C GLY A 139 -34.89 2.39 -52.09
N MET A 140 -36.11 2.07 -51.68
CA MET A 140 -37.35 2.59 -52.27
C MET A 140 -38.29 3.21 -51.24
N GLY A 141 -37.98 3.10 -49.96
CA GLY A 141 -38.84 3.51 -48.86
C GLY A 141 -38.90 5.03 -48.62
N SER A 142 -39.46 5.38 -47.47
CA SER A 142 -39.52 6.77 -47.00
C SER A 142 -38.12 7.31 -46.71
N THR A 143 -37.99 8.62 -46.77
CA THR A 143 -36.72 9.30 -46.49
C THR A 143 -36.63 9.59 -45.00
N LEU A 144 -35.48 9.34 -44.40
CA LEU A 144 -35.18 9.63 -43.01
C LEU A 144 -33.73 10.12 -42.86
N THR A 145 -33.37 10.55 -41.65
CA THR A 145 -32.02 10.99 -41.31
C THR A 145 -31.43 10.10 -40.22
N ARG A 146 -30.17 9.68 -40.39
CA ARG A 146 -29.41 8.92 -39.38
C ARG A 146 -28.09 9.59 -39.07
N SER A 147 -27.63 9.42 -37.85
CA SER A 147 -26.25 9.64 -37.40
C SER A 147 -25.75 8.38 -36.70
N TYR A 148 -24.46 8.11 -36.83
CA TYR A 148 -23.81 6.92 -36.28
C TYR A 148 -22.66 7.29 -35.34
N VAL A 149 -22.49 6.48 -34.31
CA VAL A 149 -21.31 6.47 -33.43
C VAL A 149 -20.88 5.03 -33.20
N TYR A 150 -19.64 4.84 -32.77
CA TYR A 150 -19.15 3.53 -32.37
C TYR A 150 -18.29 3.61 -31.12
N THR A 151 -18.22 2.52 -30.36
CA THR A 151 -17.42 2.39 -29.14
C THR A 151 -16.48 1.20 -29.27
N PHE A 152 -15.38 1.21 -28.52
CA PHE A 152 -14.51 0.06 -28.39
C PHE A 152 -14.89 -0.78 -27.17
N ILE A 153 -14.78 -2.11 -27.30
CA ILE A 153 -15.01 -3.05 -26.21
C ILE A 153 -13.83 -4.00 -26.06
N THR A 154 -13.28 -4.08 -24.84
CA THR A 154 -12.19 -5.01 -24.51
C THR A 154 -12.72 -6.43 -24.32
N GLN A 155 -11.81 -7.41 -24.31
CA GLN A 155 -12.15 -8.80 -23.99
C GLN A 155 -12.75 -8.97 -22.57
N TRP A 156 -12.61 -7.95 -21.71
CA TRP A 156 -13.16 -7.93 -20.37
C TRP A 156 -14.58 -7.36 -20.29
N GLY A 157 -15.16 -6.97 -21.43
CA GLY A 157 -16.50 -6.36 -21.51
C GLY A 157 -16.51 -4.88 -21.10
N GLU A 158 -15.36 -4.23 -21.15
CA GLU A 158 -15.22 -2.81 -20.82
C GLU A 158 -15.44 -1.98 -22.07
N GLU A 159 -16.34 -1.00 -22.01
CA GLU A 159 -16.73 -0.19 -23.14
C GLU A 159 -16.21 1.25 -23.00
N SER A 160 -15.74 1.84 -24.12
CA SER A 160 -15.28 3.23 -24.18
C SER A 160 -16.43 4.22 -24.36
N ALA A 161 -16.14 5.51 -24.17
CA ALA A 161 -16.95 6.59 -24.75
C ALA A 161 -17.05 6.46 -26.29
N PRO A 162 -18.13 6.99 -26.89
CA PRO A 162 -18.34 6.92 -28.33
C PRO A 162 -17.34 7.75 -29.13
N SER A 163 -17.14 7.37 -30.39
CA SER A 163 -16.55 8.21 -31.40
C SER A 163 -17.30 9.55 -31.50
N PRO A 164 -16.67 10.59 -32.09
CA PRO A 164 -17.45 11.71 -32.62
C PRO A 164 -18.57 11.20 -33.54
N ALA A 165 -19.73 11.85 -33.49
CA ALA A 165 -20.87 11.50 -34.32
C ALA A 165 -20.56 11.72 -35.80
N SER A 166 -21.08 10.84 -36.66
CA SER A 166 -21.06 11.07 -38.10
C SER A 166 -21.84 12.34 -38.45
N ALA A 167 -21.64 12.84 -39.67
CA ALA A 167 -22.58 13.81 -40.22
C ALA A 167 -23.99 13.21 -40.25
N VAL A 168 -25.00 14.01 -39.90
CA VAL A 168 -26.41 13.62 -40.07
C VAL A 168 -26.67 13.46 -41.56
N THR A 169 -26.99 12.24 -41.97
CA THR A 169 -27.08 11.87 -43.38
C THR A 169 -28.51 11.45 -43.71
N THR A 170 -29.03 11.93 -44.84
CA THR A 170 -30.37 11.63 -45.33
C THR A 170 -30.32 10.50 -46.34
N GLY A 171 -31.20 9.51 -46.18
CA GLY A 171 -31.30 8.35 -47.06
C GLY A 171 -32.69 7.72 -46.95
N LYS A 172 -32.92 6.64 -47.68
CA LYS A 172 -34.11 5.80 -47.56
C LYS A 172 -34.00 4.90 -46.33
N VAL A 173 -35.15 4.61 -45.73
CA VAL A 173 -35.24 3.72 -44.55
C VAL A 173 -34.64 2.33 -44.80
N ASP A 174 -34.72 1.87 -46.04
CA ASP A 174 -34.26 0.58 -46.57
C ASP A 174 -32.97 0.70 -47.43
N ASP A 175 -32.24 1.81 -47.33
CA ASP A 175 -30.89 1.92 -47.90
C ASP A 175 -29.93 0.94 -47.23
N ILE A 176 -28.87 0.57 -47.96
CA ILE A 176 -27.65 0.05 -47.34
C ILE A 176 -26.85 1.27 -46.86
N TRP A 177 -26.71 1.42 -45.54
CA TRP A 177 -25.96 2.52 -44.94
C TRP A 177 -24.52 2.08 -44.73
N THR A 178 -23.66 2.36 -45.70
CA THR A 178 -22.23 2.01 -45.61
C THR A 178 -21.51 3.00 -44.71
N LEU A 179 -20.96 2.50 -43.60
CA LEU A 179 -20.02 3.19 -42.73
C LEU A 179 -18.60 2.89 -43.18
N SER A 180 -17.75 3.92 -43.15
CA SER A 180 -16.31 3.83 -43.41
C SER A 180 -15.52 4.70 -42.45
N SER A 181 -14.18 4.59 -42.48
CA SER A 181 -13.26 5.32 -41.59
C SER A 181 -13.43 4.98 -40.11
N LEU A 182 -13.79 3.74 -39.79
CA LEU A 182 -13.84 3.27 -38.40
C LEU A 182 -12.43 2.98 -37.88
N ASP A 183 -11.98 3.70 -36.85
CA ASP A 183 -10.65 3.57 -36.24
C ASP A 183 -10.34 2.13 -35.84
N THR A 184 -9.14 1.60 -36.03
CA THR A 184 -8.75 0.31 -35.45
C THR A 184 -8.39 0.43 -33.96
N ALA A 185 -8.22 -0.69 -33.26
CA ALA A 185 -7.79 -0.67 -31.85
C ALA A 185 -6.51 0.16 -31.63
N PRO A 186 -6.37 0.85 -30.48
CA PRO A 186 -5.19 1.66 -30.17
C PRO A 186 -3.92 0.80 -30.15
N PRO A 187 -2.86 1.20 -30.86
CA PRO A 187 -1.64 0.39 -30.95
C PRO A 187 -0.86 0.38 -29.63
N ASN A 188 -0.29 -0.78 -29.32
CA ASN A 188 0.57 -1.00 -28.15
C ASN A 188 2.07 -0.82 -28.45
N SER A 189 2.42 -0.74 -29.72
CA SER A 189 3.78 -0.54 -30.21
C SER A 189 3.76 0.08 -31.59
N GLY A 190 4.86 0.72 -31.97
CA GLY A 190 5.03 1.30 -33.29
C GLY A 190 6.48 1.67 -33.55
N THR A 191 6.68 2.56 -34.53
CA THR A 191 8.00 2.99 -35.00
C THR A 191 8.31 4.43 -34.66
N VAL A 192 9.60 4.72 -34.48
CA VAL A 192 10.13 6.08 -34.30
C VAL A 192 10.74 6.53 -35.63
N SER A 193 10.30 7.67 -36.13
CA SER A 193 10.77 8.22 -37.41
C SER A 193 11.77 9.37 -37.26
N ALA A 194 11.74 10.08 -36.13
CA ALA A 194 12.69 11.15 -35.82
C ALA A 194 12.74 11.44 -34.32
N ALA A 195 13.85 11.98 -33.83
CA ALA A 195 13.91 12.58 -32.49
C ALA A 195 14.77 13.85 -32.50
N VAL A 196 14.27 14.92 -31.88
CA VAL A 196 14.91 16.23 -31.84
C VAL A 196 15.17 16.64 -30.40
N LYS A 197 16.44 16.85 -30.06
CA LYS A 197 16.88 17.29 -28.74
C LYS A 197 16.61 18.79 -28.55
N GLY A 198 16.32 19.19 -27.32
CA GLY A 198 16.17 20.60 -26.93
C GLY A 198 14.80 21.18 -27.31
N THR A 199 13.82 20.33 -27.61
CA THR A 199 12.47 20.73 -27.97
C THR A 199 11.48 20.09 -26.98
N PRO A 200 10.61 20.88 -26.31
CA PRO A 200 10.39 22.32 -26.48
C PRO A 200 11.49 23.22 -25.87
N SER A 201 12.32 22.70 -24.96
CA SER A 201 13.45 23.43 -24.37
C SER A 201 14.60 22.50 -23.98
N ALA A 202 15.70 23.06 -23.47
CA ALA A 202 16.82 22.27 -22.98
C ALA A 202 16.38 21.26 -21.91
N GLY A 203 16.93 20.04 -21.96
CA GLY A 203 16.50 18.91 -21.10
C GLY A 203 15.40 18.03 -21.69
N TYR A 204 14.71 18.46 -22.76
CA TYR A 204 13.68 17.66 -23.43
C TYR A 204 14.16 17.06 -24.75
N VAL A 205 13.48 16.00 -25.18
CA VAL A 205 13.55 15.42 -26.53
C VAL A 205 12.13 15.28 -27.06
N GLN A 206 11.89 15.78 -28.27
CA GLN A 206 10.65 15.57 -29.01
C GLN A 206 10.84 14.42 -30.01
N VAL A 207 10.08 13.35 -29.84
CA VAL A 207 10.13 12.14 -30.66
C VAL A 207 8.92 12.13 -31.61
N THR A 208 9.14 11.84 -32.89
CA THR A 208 8.08 11.66 -33.88
C THR A 208 7.79 10.17 -34.03
N LEU A 209 6.52 9.81 -33.83
CA LEU A 209 6.03 8.44 -33.87
C LEU A 209 5.19 8.23 -35.13
N ASP A 210 5.02 6.97 -35.52
CA ASP A 210 4.04 6.55 -36.55
C ASP A 210 2.60 6.85 -36.16
N THR A 211 2.30 6.82 -34.87
CA THR A 211 0.98 7.15 -34.33
C THR A 211 1.09 7.53 -32.86
N VAL A 212 0.17 8.39 -32.42
CA VAL A 212 -0.01 8.73 -31.01
C VAL A 212 -1.42 8.39 -30.52
N PHE A 213 -2.16 7.59 -31.29
CA PHE A 213 -3.52 7.22 -30.93
C PHE A 213 -3.55 6.46 -29.59
N GLY A 214 -4.33 6.99 -28.65
CA GLY A 214 -4.44 6.51 -27.28
C GLY A 214 -3.23 6.78 -26.38
N LEU A 215 -2.21 7.54 -26.82
CA LEU A 215 -1.12 7.99 -25.93
C LEU A 215 -1.58 9.22 -25.15
N ARG A 216 -1.29 9.25 -23.85
CA ARG A 216 -1.64 10.38 -22.97
C ARG A 216 -0.43 10.90 -22.22
N LEU A 217 -0.53 12.15 -21.76
CA LEU A 217 0.40 12.75 -20.80
C LEU A 217 0.59 11.80 -19.60
N GLY A 218 1.81 11.61 -19.13
CA GLY A 218 2.10 10.79 -17.94
C GLY A 218 2.17 9.29 -18.18
N GLU A 219 1.79 8.79 -19.37
CA GLU A 219 1.96 7.38 -19.71
C GLU A 219 3.44 7.03 -19.92
N THR A 220 3.76 5.77 -19.67
CA THR A 220 5.15 5.28 -19.78
C THR A 220 5.33 4.40 -21.01
N ILE A 221 6.35 4.73 -21.81
CA ILE A 221 6.70 3.99 -23.02
C ILE A 221 8.18 3.64 -23.01
N THR A 222 8.50 2.48 -23.58
CA THR A 222 9.88 2.02 -23.79
C THR A 222 10.26 2.23 -25.24
N PHE A 223 11.36 2.93 -25.46
CA PHE A 223 11.98 3.05 -26.77
C PHE A 223 13.12 2.03 -26.89
N ALA A 224 13.33 1.51 -28.08
CA ALA A 224 14.40 0.57 -28.39
C ALA A 224 14.86 0.73 -29.84
N ALA A 225 16.04 0.19 -30.17
CA ALA A 225 16.63 0.19 -31.51
C ALA A 225 16.79 1.59 -32.17
N VAL A 226 16.89 2.66 -31.37
CA VAL A 226 17.20 4.02 -31.84
C VAL A 226 18.70 4.15 -32.09
N ALA A 227 19.09 4.51 -33.31
CA ALA A 227 20.48 4.79 -33.66
C ALA A 227 20.83 6.28 -33.48
N GLY A 228 22.03 6.56 -32.98
CA GLY A 228 22.57 7.91 -32.76
C GLY A 228 22.17 8.56 -31.42
N MET A 229 21.05 8.14 -30.82
CA MET A 229 20.64 8.47 -29.45
C MET A 229 20.53 7.18 -28.62
N THR A 230 21.66 6.66 -28.13
CA THR A 230 21.68 5.38 -27.39
C THR A 230 20.88 5.44 -26.10
N ASP A 231 20.87 6.59 -25.43
CA ASP A 231 20.23 6.77 -24.13
C ASP A 231 18.71 6.91 -24.27
N LEU A 232 18.22 7.16 -25.49
CA LEU A 232 16.80 7.08 -25.78
C LEU A 232 16.31 5.63 -25.71
N ASN A 233 17.18 4.61 -25.78
CA ASN A 233 16.77 3.20 -25.66
C ASN A 233 16.49 2.80 -24.20
N ALA A 234 15.47 3.41 -23.61
CA ALA A 234 15.03 3.18 -22.23
C ALA A 234 13.53 3.45 -22.09
N THR A 235 13.01 3.32 -20.86
CA THR A 235 11.63 3.63 -20.51
C THR A 235 11.51 5.08 -20.05
N PHE A 236 10.55 5.81 -20.60
CA PHE A 236 10.31 7.22 -20.29
C PHE A 236 8.82 7.50 -20.03
N THR A 237 8.57 8.45 -19.14
CA THR A 237 7.25 9.05 -18.94
C THR A 237 7.04 10.20 -19.95
N LEU A 238 5.89 10.20 -20.62
CA LEU A 238 5.52 11.23 -21.58
C LEU A 238 5.18 12.55 -20.86
N VAL A 239 5.83 13.64 -21.27
CA VAL A 239 5.60 15.00 -20.75
C VAL A 239 4.55 15.74 -21.57
N SER A 240 4.35 15.37 -22.83
CA SER A 240 3.24 15.86 -23.65
C SER A 240 3.08 14.99 -24.88
N VAL A 241 1.87 14.99 -25.45
CA VAL A 241 1.54 14.30 -26.70
C VAL A 241 0.84 15.30 -27.62
N ASP A 242 1.34 15.43 -28.84
CA ASP A 242 0.77 16.25 -29.90
C ASP A 242 0.15 15.32 -30.96
N SER A 243 -1.18 15.20 -30.90
CA SER A 243 -1.97 14.37 -31.81
C SER A 243 -1.99 14.88 -33.25
N ALA A 244 -1.79 16.19 -33.47
CA ALA A 244 -1.80 16.75 -34.82
C ALA A 244 -0.47 16.50 -35.55
N ALA A 245 0.65 16.52 -34.82
CA ALA A 245 1.98 16.32 -35.38
C ALA A 245 2.53 14.88 -35.22
N THR A 246 1.79 13.99 -34.55
CA THR A 246 2.22 12.64 -34.11
C THR A 246 3.53 12.65 -33.33
N LYS A 247 3.66 13.62 -32.42
CA LYS A 247 4.87 13.80 -31.60
C LYS A 247 4.62 13.57 -30.13
N ALA A 248 5.63 13.04 -29.45
CA ALA A 248 5.65 12.90 -28.00
C ALA A 248 6.91 13.56 -27.43
N VAL A 249 6.81 14.12 -26.22
CA VAL A 249 7.95 14.77 -25.54
C VAL A 249 8.33 13.99 -24.31
N ILE A 250 9.62 13.80 -24.10
CA ILE A 250 10.19 13.12 -22.93
C ILE A 250 11.34 13.93 -22.33
N LEU A 251 11.66 13.67 -21.06
CA LEU A 251 12.83 14.21 -20.38
C LEU A 251 14.04 13.31 -20.66
N LEU A 252 15.04 13.86 -21.34
CA LEU A 252 16.34 13.22 -21.54
C LEU A 252 17.41 14.31 -21.56
N SER A 253 18.27 14.34 -20.55
CA SER A 253 19.28 15.39 -20.36
C SER A 253 20.54 15.17 -21.19
N THR A 254 20.83 13.93 -21.60
CA THR A 254 22.04 13.61 -22.35
C THR A 254 22.01 14.21 -23.76
N THR A 255 23.19 14.62 -24.23
CA THR A 255 23.34 15.29 -25.52
C THR A 255 23.71 14.27 -26.58
N GLN A 256 22.74 13.86 -27.38
CA GLN A 256 22.89 12.88 -28.45
C GLN A 256 22.07 13.30 -29.68
N THR A 257 22.33 12.72 -30.86
CA THR A 257 21.69 13.11 -32.13
C THR A 257 21.09 11.90 -32.83
N TYR A 258 19.79 11.97 -33.11
CA TYR A 258 19.08 10.90 -33.78
C TYR A 258 19.65 10.71 -35.18
N THR A 259 19.92 9.46 -35.55
CA THR A 259 20.38 9.11 -36.89
C THR A 259 19.29 8.37 -37.66
N SER A 260 18.76 7.28 -37.12
CA SER A 260 17.74 6.46 -37.79
C SER A 260 17.12 5.42 -36.86
N GLY A 261 16.02 4.82 -37.30
CA GLY A 261 15.39 3.66 -36.66
C GLY A 261 14.70 3.98 -35.35
N GLY A 262 14.28 2.93 -34.67
CA GLY A 262 13.64 3.01 -33.37
C GLY A 262 12.22 2.45 -33.36
N THR A 263 11.87 1.85 -32.24
CA THR A 263 10.53 1.35 -31.94
C THR A 263 10.10 1.88 -30.60
N TRP A 264 8.81 2.03 -30.40
CA TRP A 264 8.23 2.33 -29.10
C TRP A 264 7.24 1.23 -28.71
N THR A 265 7.11 0.98 -27.40
CA THR A 265 6.15 0.01 -26.86
C THR A 265 5.62 0.54 -25.52
N ARG A 266 4.32 0.42 -25.28
CA ARG A 266 3.70 0.83 -24.01
C ARG A 266 4.13 -0.11 -22.89
N VAL A 267 4.40 0.46 -21.72
CA VAL A 267 4.57 -0.32 -20.50
C VAL A 267 3.21 -0.86 -20.05
N ALA A 268 2.24 0.03 -19.84
CA ALA A 268 0.83 -0.33 -19.63
C ALA A 268 0.10 -0.40 -20.97
N ARG A 269 -0.22 -1.61 -21.41
CA ARG A 269 -0.83 -1.84 -22.73
C ARG A 269 -2.33 -1.52 -22.70
N HIS A 270 -2.89 -1.13 -23.83
CA HIS A 270 -4.34 -1.25 -24.06
C HIS A 270 -4.71 -2.73 -24.19
N ASN A 271 -5.84 -3.13 -23.60
CA ASN A 271 -6.34 -4.51 -23.64
C ASN A 271 -7.01 -4.82 -25.00
N THR A 272 -6.19 -5.03 -26.03
CA THR A 272 -6.65 -5.08 -27.43
C THR A 272 -6.78 -6.48 -28.04
N SER A 273 -6.37 -7.54 -27.34
CA SER A 273 -6.16 -8.90 -27.91
C SER A 273 -7.40 -9.50 -28.58
N SER A 274 -8.60 -9.24 -28.05
CA SER A 274 -9.88 -9.63 -28.66
C SER A 274 -10.87 -8.46 -28.69
N MET A 275 -10.36 -7.26 -28.99
CA MET A 275 -11.18 -6.05 -28.97
C MET A 275 -12.22 -6.07 -30.09
N THR A 276 -13.43 -5.62 -29.77
CA THR A 276 -14.53 -5.43 -30.72
C THR A 276 -14.97 -3.97 -30.75
N LYS A 277 -15.82 -3.61 -31.71
CA LYS A 277 -16.52 -2.33 -31.74
C LYS A 277 -18.02 -2.55 -31.73
N ARG A 278 -18.75 -1.72 -31.00
CA ARG A 278 -20.21 -1.64 -31.13
C ARG A 278 -20.60 -0.44 -31.96
N ILE A 279 -21.52 -0.62 -32.88
CA ILE A 279 -22.05 0.42 -33.76
C ILE A 279 -23.43 0.80 -33.25
N TYR A 280 -23.66 2.11 -33.15
CA TYR A 280 -24.94 2.69 -32.73
C TYR A 280 -25.43 3.67 -33.78
N ARG A 281 -26.76 3.79 -33.91
CA ARG A 281 -27.39 4.78 -34.79
C ARG A 281 -28.51 5.52 -34.09
N THR A 282 -28.79 6.74 -34.52
CA THR A 282 -29.91 7.52 -34.00
C THR A 282 -31.25 6.91 -34.42
N LEU A 283 -32.16 6.75 -33.45
CA LEU A 283 -33.58 6.60 -33.70
C LEU A 283 -34.33 7.78 -33.07
N THR A 284 -35.25 8.37 -33.82
CA THR A 284 -36.09 9.47 -33.33
C THR A 284 -37.45 8.91 -32.94
N THR A 285 -37.76 8.97 -31.65
CA THR A 285 -39.07 8.63 -31.10
C THR A 285 -39.77 9.91 -30.64
N SER A 286 -41.01 9.78 -30.16
CA SER A 286 -41.76 10.92 -29.60
C SER A 286 -41.14 11.49 -28.32
N SER A 287 -40.20 10.78 -27.67
CA SER A 287 -39.51 11.20 -26.45
C SER A 287 -38.14 11.83 -26.68
N GLY A 288 -37.54 11.70 -27.87
CA GLY A 288 -36.22 12.24 -28.17
C GLY A 288 -35.51 11.52 -29.32
N THR A 289 -34.24 11.87 -29.54
CA THR A 289 -33.34 11.15 -30.47
C THR A 289 -32.22 10.52 -29.66
N GLU A 290 -32.13 9.19 -29.69
CA GLU A 290 -31.17 8.40 -28.91
C GLU A 290 -30.38 7.46 -29.81
N TYR A 291 -29.17 7.10 -29.39
CA TYR A 291 -28.32 6.15 -30.11
C TYR A 291 -28.63 4.73 -29.67
N HIS A 292 -29.13 3.89 -30.57
CA HIS A 292 -29.44 2.48 -30.31
C HIS A 292 -28.38 1.55 -30.92
N TYR A 293 -28.10 0.46 -30.21
CA TYR A 293 -27.17 -0.58 -30.64
C TYR A 293 -27.65 -1.28 -31.91
N ILE A 294 -26.73 -1.47 -32.86
CA ILE A 294 -27.00 -2.11 -34.16
C ILE A 294 -26.23 -3.40 -34.30
N ALA A 295 -24.92 -3.37 -34.12
CA ALA A 295 -24.07 -4.52 -34.36
C ALA A 295 -22.75 -4.44 -33.60
N THR A 296 -22.13 -5.60 -33.42
CA THR A 296 -20.75 -5.73 -32.92
C THR A 296 -19.88 -6.26 -34.05
N VAL A 297 -18.78 -5.58 -34.32
CA VAL A 297 -17.78 -5.97 -35.34
C VAL A 297 -16.39 -6.10 -34.72
N ALA A 298 -15.47 -6.80 -35.38
CA ALA A 298 -14.09 -6.89 -34.90
C ALA A 298 -13.41 -5.51 -34.90
N ALA A 299 -12.49 -5.25 -33.95
CA ALA A 299 -11.85 -3.94 -33.88
C ALA A 299 -10.95 -3.61 -35.08
N ILE A 300 -10.55 -4.60 -35.88
CA ILE A 300 -9.80 -4.37 -37.13
C ILE A 300 -10.68 -3.89 -38.29
N THR A 301 -12.00 -4.07 -38.20
CA THR A 301 -12.94 -3.73 -39.27
C THR A 301 -13.07 -2.22 -39.42
N THR A 302 -12.77 -1.68 -40.61
CA THR A 302 -12.81 -0.24 -40.93
C THR A 302 -14.08 0.21 -41.67
N THR A 303 -14.91 -0.75 -42.12
CA THR A 303 -16.14 -0.51 -42.87
C THR A 303 -17.26 -1.44 -42.40
N TYR A 304 -18.51 -0.97 -42.39
CA TYR A 304 -19.68 -1.78 -42.03
C TYR A 304 -20.91 -1.34 -42.82
N ASP A 305 -21.65 -2.30 -43.36
CA ASP A 305 -22.90 -2.03 -44.07
C ASP A 305 -24.08 -2.27 -43.12
N ASP A 306 -24.75 -1.19 -42.70
CA ASP A 306 -25.96 -1.28 -41.90
C ASP A 306 -27.20 -1.48 -42.80
N THR A 307 -27.82 -2.64 -42.67
CA THR A 307 -29.10 -3.01 -43.30
C THR A 307 -30.20 -3.30 -42.27
N THR A 308 -29.99 -2.95 -41.01
CA THR A 308 -30.90 -3.27 -39.90
C THR A 308 -32.17 -2.44 -40.02
N SER A 309 -33.35 -3.07 -39.86
CA SER A 309 -34.63 -2.35 -39.87
C SER A 309 -34.77 -1.43 -38.64
N ASP A 310 -35.60 -0.39 -38.71
CA ASP A 310 -35.82 0.49 -37.54
C ASP A 310 -36.53 -0.25 -36.39
N GLU A 311 -37.34 -1.27 -36.70
CA GLU A 311 -37.98 -2.13 -35.70
C GLU A 311 -36.95 -2.95 -34.92
N ASP A 312 -35.98 -3.56 -35.63
CA ASP A 312 -34.91 -4.33 -35.00
C ASP A 312 -33.94 -3.43 -34.22
N ALA A 313 -33.62 -2.26 -34.76
CA ALA A 313 -32.77 -1.29 -34.09
C ALA A 313 -33.40 -0.76 -32.80
N ALA A 314 -34.73 -0.62 -32.75
CA ALA A 314 -35.45 -0.17 -31.56
C ALA A 314 -35.41 -1.20 -30.41
N LEU A 315 -35.16 -2.48 -30.71
CA LEU A 315 -34.91 -3.52 -29.70
C LEU A 315 -33.48 -3.45 -29.13
N GLY A 316 -32.58 -2.71 -29.78
CA GLY A 316 -31.22 -2.49 -29.33
C GLY A 316 -31.13 -1.60 -28.10
N GLU A 317 -30.18 -1.90 -27.22
CA GLU A 317 -29.86 -1.10 -26.04
C GLU A 317 -29.48 0.34 -26.45
N VAL A 318 -29.98 1.33 -25.70
CA VAL A 318 -29.55 2.73 -25.83
C VAL A 318 -28.12 2.86 -25.33
N LEU A 319 -27.28 3.59 -26.06
CA LEU A 319 -25.86 3.81 -25.75
C LEU A 319 -25.64 4.20 -24.26
N PRO A 320 -25.12 3.28 -23.43
CA PRO A 320 -24.97 3.54 -22.00
C PRO A 320 -23.70 4.34 -21.69
N SER A 321 -22.74 4.36 -22.63
CA SER A 321 -21.34 4.72 -22.41
C SER A 321 -20.97 6.14 -22.83
N THR A 322 -21.95 7.02 -23.06
CA THR A 322 -21.73 8.40 -23.56
C THR A 322 -20.66 9.19 -22.78
N GLY A 323 -20.54 8.96 -21.47
CA GLY A 323 -19.54 9.61 -20.60
C GLY A 323 -18.43 8.69 -20.06
N TRP A 324 -18.30 7.46 -20.56
CA TRP A 324 -17.36 6.47 -20.01
C TRP A 324 -15.93 6.72 -20.48
N LEU A 325 -15.30 7.72 -19.86
CA LEU A 325 -13.94 8.14 -20.14
C LEU A 325 -12.93 7.34 -19.32
N MET A 326 -11.69 7.28 -19.80
CA MET A 326 -10.57 6.79 -19.01
C MET A 326 -10.31 7.70 -17.79
N PRO A 327 -9.77 7.17 -16.68
CA PRO A 327 -9.35 8.00 -15.57
C PRO A 327 -8.27 9.02 -16.01
N PRO A 328 -8.18 10.18 -15.33
CA PRO A 328 -7.04 11.09 -15.47
C PRO A 328 -5.72 10.32 -15.34
N SER A 329 -4.76 10.63 -16.20
CA SER A 329 -3.51 9.87 -16.28
C SER A 329 -2.57 10.10 -15.08
N ASP A 330 -2.81 11.14 -14.28
CA ASP A 330 -2.08 11.46 -13.06
C ASP A 330 -2.87 11.11 -11.78
N MET A 331 -3.99 10.39 -11.92
CA MET A 331 -4.82 9.95 -10.80
C MET A 331 -4.07 9.00 -9.85
N LYS A 332 -4.21 9.23 -8.55
CA LYS A 332 -3.61 8.48 -7.45
C LYS A 332 -4.66 8.09 -6.40
N GLY A 333 -4.28 7.23 -5.46
CA GLY A 333 -5.12 6.89 -4.31
C GLY A 333 -6.31 6.00 -4.67
N ILE A 334 -6.19 5.07 -5.62
CA ILE A 334 -7.38 4.31 -6.04
C ILE A 334 -7.93 3.50 -4.87
N ILE A 335 -9.21 3.70 -4.57
CA ILE A 335 -9.93 2.99 -3.52
C ILE A 335 -11.36 2.71 -3.99
N ILE A 336 -11.91 1.57 -3.58
CA ILE A 336 -13.27 1.17 -3.96
C ILE A 336 -14.17 1.24 -2.73
N MET A 337 -15.28 1.95 -2.89
CA MET A 337 -16.31 2.08 -1.88
C MET A 337 -17.17 0.81 -1.80
N ALA A 338 -17.89 0.64 -0.68
CA ALA A 338 -18.71 -0.56 -0.44
C ALA A 338 -19.84 -0.77 -1.49
N ASN A 339 -20.26 0.29 -2.19
CA ASN A 339 -21.24 0.25 -3.28
C ASN A 339 -20.61 0.02 -4.67
N GLY A 340 -19.32 -0.30 -4.75
CA GLY A 340 -18.64 -0.61 -6.01
C GLY A 340 -18.19 0.60 -6.83
N ILE A 341 -18.31 1.82 -6.30
CA ILE A 341 -17.78 3.04 -6.90
C ILE A 341 -16.26 3.10 -6.64
N ALA A 342 -15.44 3.20 -7.68
CA ALA A 342 -14.03 3.49 -7.54
C ALA A 342 -13.83 5.01 -7.39
N CYS A 343 -12.93 5.39 -6.50
CA CYS A 343 -12.55 6.77 -6.22
C CYS A 343 -11.05 6.92 -6.46
N GLY A 344 -10.65 8.11 -6.89
CA GLY A 344 -9.26 8.51 -6.99
C GLY A 344 -9.17 10.03 -6.94
N PHE A 345 -7.95 10.55 -6.84
CA PHE A 345 -7.73 12.00 -6.82
C PHE A 345 -6.53 12.40 -7.66
N PHE A 346 -6.52 13.64 -8.12
CA PHE A 346 -5.36 14.28 -8.74
C PHE A 346 -5.40 15.78 -8.38
N GLY A 347 -4.28 16.33 -7.93
CA GLY A 347 -4.24 17.70 -7.40
C GLY A 347 -5.26 17.93 -6.28
N ASN A 348 -6.23 18.80 -6.54
CA ASN A 348 -7.33 19.15 -5.64
C ASN A 348 -8.69 18.60 -6.09
N GLU A 349 -8.74 17.70 -7.07
CA GLU A 349 -9.98 17.09 -7.57
C GLU A 349 -10.09 15.62 -7.16
N ILE A 350 -11.30 15.22 -6.78
CA ILE A 350 -11.70 13.81 -6.69
C ILE A 350 -12.46 13.44 -7.94
N CYS A 351 -12.16 12.25 -8.47
CA CYS A 351 -12.94 11.61 -9.51
C CYS A 351 -13.60 10.33 -8.98
N PHE A 352 -14.78 10.02 -9.51
CA PHE A 352 -15.53 8.82 -9.22
C PHE A 352 -15.80 8.04 -10.50
N SER A 353 -15.81 6.72 -10.41
CA SER A 353 -16.22 5.84 -11.50
C SER A 353 -17.73 5.61 -11.51
N GLU A 354 -18.21 5.06 -12.60
CA GLU A 354 -19.51 4.38 -12.62
C GLU A 354 -19.53 3.20 -11.63
N PRO A 355 -20.68 2.90 -10.98
CA PRO A 355 -20.78 1.79 -10.03
C PRO A 355 -20.46 0.45 -10.72
N PHE A 356 -19.60 -0.36 -10.09
CA PHE A 356 -19.12 -1.65 -10.62
C PHE A 356 -18.40 -1.57 -11.98
N LYS A 357 -18.09 -0.37 -12.47
CA LYS A 357 -17.41 -0.10 -13.74
C LYS A 357 -16.18 0.80 -13.50
N PRO A 358 -15.14 0.27 -12.84
CA PRO A 358 -13.92 1.02 -12.48
C PRO A 358 -13.10 1.49 -13.71
N TYR A 359 -13.51 1.13 -14.92
CA TYR A 359 -12.92 1.61 -16.19
C TYR A 359 -13.58 2.89 -16.73
N ALA A 360 -14.73 3.32 -16.17
CA ALA A 360 -15.52 4.46 -16.66
C ALA A 360 -15.53 5.60 -15.64
N TRP A 361 -14.90 6.74 -15.97
CA TRP A 361 -14.70 7.89 -15.09
C TRP A 361 -15.29 9.18 -15.68
N PRO A 362 -16.62 9.36 -15.66
CA PRO A 362 -17.27 10.55 -16.21
C PRO A 362 -16.76 11.85 -15.58
N THR A 363 -16.51 12.87 -16.41
CA THR A 363 -16.09 14.20 -15.95
C THR A 363 -17.15 14.88 -15.09
N ALA A 364 -18.42 14.58 -15.31
CA ALA A 364 -19.54 15.12 -14.55
C ALA A 364 -19.52 14.73 -13.06
N TYR A 365 -18.81 13.65 -12.69
CA TYR A 365 -18.74 13.19 -11.29
C TYR A 365 -17.59 13.84 -10.53
N ARG A 366 -16.71 14.60 -11.20
CA ARG A 366 -15.56 15.21 -10.54
C ARG A 366 -16.00 16.26 -9.53
N GLN A 367 -15.33 16.24 -8.38
CA GLN A 367 -15.55 17.19 -7.30
C GLN A 367 -14.24 17.93 -7.02
N THR A 368 -14.25 19.24 -7.18
CA THR A 368 -13.10 20.10 -6.91
C THR A 368 -13.15 20.58 -5.46
N TYR A 369 -12.01 20.52 -4.78
CA TYR A 369 -11.83 21.02 -3.43
C TYR A 369 -10.91 22.24 -3.39
N ASP A 370 -10.91 23.00 -2.29
CA ASP A 370 -10.15 24.25 -2.18
C ASP A 370 -8.66 24.05 -1.82
N GLN A 371 -8.25 22.81 -1.52
CA GLN A 371 -6.90 22.44 -1.11
C GLN A 371 -6.42 21.18 -1.84
N ASP A 372 -5.12 21.07 -2.06
CA ASP A 372 -4.50 19.86 -2.61
C ASP A 372 -4.76 18.64 -1.70
N ILE A 373 -5.16 17.54 -2.32
CA ILE A 373 -5.43 16.27 -1.66
C ILE A 373 -4.11 15.50 -1.53
N VAL A 374 -3.87 14.94 -0.34
CA VAL A 374 -2.68 14.14 -0.02
C VAL A 374 -3.02 12.65 -0.05
N ALA A 375 -4.18 12.29 0.51
CA ALA A 375 -4.65 10.92 0.58
C ALA A 375 -6.18 10.88 0.64
N ILE A 376 -6.73 9.73 0.30
CA ILE A 376 -8.15 9.42 0.51
C ILE A 376 -8.29 8.09 1.23
N GLY A 377 -9.33 7.94 2.03
CA GLY A 377 -9.68 6.69 2.68
C GLY A 377 -11.20 6.51 2.72
N VAL A 378 -11.65 5.27 2.87
CA VAL A 378 -13.08 4.95 2.90
C VAL A 378 -13.43 4.28 4.22
N THR A 379 -14.61 4.62 4.74
CA THR A 379 -15.29 3.90 5.82
C THR A 379 -16.75 3.69 5.41
N GLY A 380 -17.09 2.45 5.03
CA GLY A 380 -18.42 2.11 4.50
C GLY A 380 -18.71 2.83 3.18
N THR A 381 -19.69 3.74 3.20
CA THR A 381 -20.09 4.61 2.07
C THR A 381 -19.61 6.05 2.22
N THR A 382 -18.78 6.33 3.24
CA THR A 382 -18.18 7.65 3.44
C THR A 382 -16.75 7.63 2.92
N LEU A 383 -16.46 8.52 1.98
CA LEU A 383 -15.10 8.85 1.58
C LEU A 383 -14.58 9.97 2.48
N VAL A 384 -13.38 9.81 3.01
CA VAL A 384 -12.65 10.83 3.76
C VAL A 384 -11.50 11.30 2.88
N GLY A 385 -11.51 12.58 2.50
CA GLY A 385 -10.42 13.24 1.80
C GLY A 385 -9.51 13.97 2.78
N MET A 386 -8.23 13.61 2.81
CA MET A 386 -7.22 14.29 3.61
C MET A 386 -6.38 15.21 2.73
N THR A 387 -6.22 16.47 3.17
CA THR A 387 -5.61 17.54 2.36
C THR A 387 -4.42 18.16 3.08
N LYS A 388 -3.75 19.12 2.42
CA LYS A 388 -2.73 19.99 3.05
C LYS A 388 -3.31 21.03 4.01
N GLY A 389 -4.63 21.07 4.22
CA GLY A 389 -5.31 22.03 5.09
C GLY A 389 -6.45 21.39 5.88
N ASN A 390 -7.68 21.65 5.45
CA ASN A 390 -8.87 21.06 6.07
C ASN A 390 -9.23 19.73 5.39
N PRO A 391 -9.42 18.65 6.15
CA PRO A 391 -10.01 17.43 5.61
C PRO A 391 -11.50 17.63 5.29
N PHE A 392 -12.05 16.74 4.49
CA PHE A 392 -13.46 16.72 4.15
C PHE A 392 -13.99 15.30 4.06
N THR A 393 -15.31 15.16 4.11
CA THR A 393 -16.00 13.89 3.90
C THR A 393 -16.96 14.00 2.73
N ILE A 394 -17.08 12.94 1.95
CA ILE A 394 -18.10 12.82 0.89
C ILE A 394 -18.94 11.60 1.21
N THR A 395 -20.25 11.81 1.37
CA THR A 395 -21.22 10.73 1.54
C THR A 395 -22.16 10.68 0.35
N GLY A 396 -22.45 9.48 -0.14
CA GLY A 396 -23.43 9.30 -1.19
C GLY A 396 -23.50 7.85 -1.64
N VAL A 397 -24.59 7.52 -2.32
CA VAL A 397 -24.83 6.17 -2.88
C VAL A 397 -24.74 6.15 -4.40
N GLU A 398 -24.89 7.30 -5.06
CA GLU A 398 -24.81 7.47 -6.51
C GLU A 398 -23.74 8.51 -6.87
N PRO A 399 -22.82 8.24 -7.81
CA PRO A 399 -21.73 9.17 -8.17
C PRO A 399 -22.21 10.57 -8.54
N ALA A 400 -23.32 10.67 -9.27
CA ALA A 400 -23.88 11.93 -9.76
C ALA A 400 -24.31 12.89 -8.64
N THR A 401 -24.66 12.38 -7.47
CA THR A 401 -25.15 13.20 -6.34
C THR A 401 -24.13 13.39 -5.23
N MET A 402 -22.97 12.70 -5.29
CA MET A 402 -21.96 12.74 -4.22
C MET A 402 -21.40 14.15 -3.99
N GLY A 403 -21.36 15.01 -5.00
CA GLY A 403 -20.94 16.41 -4.83
C GLY A 403 -21.78 17.19 -3.81
N GLY A 404 -23.07 16.89 -3.70
CA GLY A 404 -23.95 17.51 -2.69
C GLY A 404 -23.73 16.99 -1.27
N GLY A 405 -23.04 15.86 -1.12
CA GLY A 405 -22.68 15.26 0.18
C GLY A 405 -21.26 15.59 0.63
N MET A 406 -20.58 16.55 -0.01
CA MET A 406 -19.26 16.99 0.39
C MET A 406 -19.34 17.98 1.57
N GLU A 407 -18.74 17.59 2.69
CA GLU A 407 -18.67 18.39 3.92
C GLU A 407 -17.22 18.69 4.30
N LYS A 408 -16.89 19.97 4.42
CA LYS A 408 -15.59 20.44 4.90
C LYS A 408 -15.56 20.46 6.42
N LEU A 409 -14.57 19.81 7.03
CA LEU A 409 -14.38 19.91 8.47
C LEU A 409 -13.88 21.31 8.83
N GLY A 410 -14.53 21.95 9.80
CA GLY A 410 -14.19 23.30 10.29
C GLY A 410 -12.87 23.41 11.06
N VAL A 411 -12.05 22.35 11.08
CA VAL A 411 -10.76 22.27 11.77
C VAL A 411 -9.65 22.00 10.77
N ALA A 412 -8.52 22.69 10.92
CA ALA A 412 -7.36 22.53 10.05
C ALA A 412 -6.44 21.43 10.58
N TRP A 413 -6.64 20.22 10.07
CA TRP A 413 -5.86 19.03 10.38
C TRP A 413 -5.21 18.48 9.10
N PRO A 414 -4.07 19.05 8.68
CA PRO A 414 -3.43 18.65 7.44
C PRO A 414 -2.83 17.24 7.57
N CYS A 415 -2.87 16.48 6.49
CA CYS A 415 -2.26 15.16 6.42
C CYS A 415 -0.74 15.27 6.20
N MET A 416 0.03 14.69 7.13
CA MET A 416 1.49 14.75 7.07
C MET A 416 2.09 13.65 6.18
N ALA A 417 1.48 12.45 6.18
CA ALA A 417 1.98 11.30 5.45
C ALA A 417 0.83 10.49 4.84
N LYS A 418 0.81 10.35 3.50
CA LYS A 418 -0.13 9.46 2.80
C LYS A 418 -0.02 8.02 3.30
N ARG A 419 1.21 7.53 3.47
CA ARG A 419 1.48 6.15 3.89
C ARG A 419 1.16 5.89 5.37
N GLY A 420 0.93 6.94 6.16
CA GLY A 420 0.48 6.83 7.55
C GLY A 420 -1.04 6.69 7.71
N VAL A 421 -1.79 6.68 6.60
CA VAL A 421 -3.26 6.58 6.61
C VAL A 421 -3.67 5.12 6.83
N ALA A 422 -4.62 4.89 7.75
CA ALA A 422 -5.19 3.57 8.02
C ALA A 422 -6.71 3.64 8.18
N SER A 423 -7.44 2.73 7.51
CA SER A 423 -8.89 2.62 7.64
C SER A 423 -9.28 1.71 8.81
N PHE A 424 -10.02 2.21 9.78
CA PHE A 424 -10.60 1.45 10.88
C PHE A 424 -12.08 1.20 10.65
N ALA A 425 -12.67 0.28 11.41
CA ALA A 425 -14.12 0.02 11.38
C ALA A 425 -14.96 1.26 11.76
N PHE A 426 -14.40 2.20 12.52
CA PHE A 426 -15.08 3.38 13.05
C PHE A 426 -14.66 4.71 12.40
N GLY A 427 -13.76 4.69 11.41
CA GLY A 427 -13.29 5.88 10.71
C GLY A 427 -11.91 5.69 10.07
N VAL A 428 -11.43 6.68 9.34
CA VAL A 428 -10.08 6.69 8.77
C VAL A 428 -9.15 7.52 9.63
N GLY A 429 -8.03 6.92 10.04
CA GLY A 429 -7.00 7.59 10.83
C GLY A 429 -5.79 8.00 9.99
N TYR A 430 -5.17 9.12 10.34
CA TYR A 430 -3.96 9.63 9.70
C TYR A 430 -3.15 10.54 10.63
N PRO A 431 -1.84 10.71 10.38
CA PRO A 431 -1.01 11.64 11.15
C PRO A 431 -1.24 13.09 10.73
N ALA A 432 -1.55 13.94 11.71
CA ALA A 432 -1.60 15.39 11.59
C ALA A 432 -0.58 16.04 12.55
N PRO A 433 -0.25 17.34 12.42
CA PRO A 433 0.68 18.03 13.31
C PRO A 433 0.28 18.00 14.79
N GLN A 434 -1.02 17.89 15.09
CA GLN A 434 -1.55 17.90 16.45
C GLN A 434 -1.59 16.50 17.09
N GLY A 435 -1.48 15.44 16.29
CA GLY A 435 -1.66 14.05 16.73
C GLY A 435 -2.21 13.16 15.62
N MET A 436 -2.54 11.92 15.96
CA MET A 436 -3.27 11.03 15.07
C MET A 436 -4.75 11.40 15.10
N VAL A 437 -5.25 11.90 13.97
CA VAL A 437 -6.65 12.25 13.77
C VAL A 437 -7.39 11.05 13.25
N ILE A 438 -8.60 10.80 13.73
CA ILE A 438 -9.53 9.85 13.12
C ILE A 438 -10.79 10.60 12.71
N ILE A 439 -11.22 10.41 11.46
CA ILE A 439 -12.45 10.96 10.89
C ILE A 439 -13.40 9.79 10.58
N GLY A 440 -14.56 9.82 11.22
CA GLY A 440 -15.67 8.91 10.95
C GLY A 440 -16.98 9.60 11.34
N ALA A 441 -17.90 8.89 12.00
CA ALA A 441 -19.11 9.50 12.55
C ALA A 441 -18.80 10.61 13.58
N SER A 442 -17.64 10.53 14.24
CA SER A 442 -17.05 11.60 15.03
C SER A 442 -15.62 11.82 14.58
N SER A 443 -15.15 13.06 14.69
CA SER A 443 -13.77 13.42 14.35
C SER A 443 -13.03 13.89 15.60
N ASP A 444 -11.95 13.22 15.96
CA ASP A 444 -11.18 13.52 17.17
C ASP A 444 -9.69 13.15 17.01
N ILE A 445 -8.85 13.73 17.85
CA ILE A 445 -7.43 13.39 17.96
C ILE A 445 -7.29 12.27 18.99
N VAL A 446 -6.95 11.06 18.54
CA VAL A 446 -6.89 9.86 19.40
C VAL A 446 -5.68 9.88 20.32
N THR A 447 -4.59 10.52 19.91
CA THR A 447 -3.34 10.55 20.69
C THR A 447 -3.29 11.67 21.72
N LYS A 448 -4.35 12.48 21.88
CA LYS A 448 -4.34 13.66 22.77
C LYS A 448 -4.02 13.32 24.23
N ASP A 449 -4.45 12.17 24.70
CA ASP A 449 -4.22 11.74 26.08
C ASP A 449 -2.85 11.05 26.28
N LEU A 450 -2.23 10.59 25.18
CA LEU A 450 -0.95 9.88 25.18
C LEU A 450 0.23 10.83 24.96
N PHE A 451 0.08 11.83 24.08
CA PHE A 451 1.15 12.71 23.64
C PHE A 451 0.79 14.18 23.83
N THR A 452 1.79 14.99 24.18
CA THR A 452 1.76 16.42 23.88
C THR A 452 2.10 16.65 22.40
N GLN A 453 1.76 17.82 21.86
CA GLN A 453 2.09 18.15 20.47
C GLN A 453 3.60 18.11 20.20
N LYS A 454 4.44 18.50 21.16
CA LYS A 454 5.90 18.48 21.01
C LYS A 454 6.44 17.07 20.87
N GLU A 455 6.03 16.17 21.78
CA GLU A 455 6.43 14.76 21.77
C GLU A 455 5.91 14.04 20.52
N TRP A 456 4.76 14.44 19.99
CA TRP A 456 4.24 13.88 18.74
C TRP A 456 5.12 14.25 17.54
N VAL A 457 5.56 15.51 17.46
CA VAL A 457 6.44 15.99 16.38
C VAL A 457 7.82 15.31 16.44
N GLU A 458 8.31 14.97 17.63
CA GLU A 458 9.56 14.21 17.81
C GLU A 458 9.53 12.80 17.16
N LEU A 459 8.35 12.25 16.87
CA LEU A 459 8.23 10.99 16.13
C LEU A 459 8.36 11.15 14.61
N HIS A 460 8.49 12.38 14.09
CA HIS A 460 8.47 12.69 12.66
C HIS A 460 7.26 12.08 11.92
N PRO A 461 6.02 12.57 12.19
CA PRO A 461 4.79 12.00 11.62
C PRO A 461 4.69 12.00 10.09
N ASP A 462 5.51 12.79 9.40
CA ASP A 462 5.69 12.82 7.95
C ASP A 462 6.34 11.54 7.39
N THR A 463 7.04 10.78 8.24
CA THR A 463 7.71 9.52 7.87
C THR A 463 6.84 8.27 8.10
N PHE A 464 5.62 8.45 8.61
CA PHE A 464 4.80 7.33 9.07
C PHE A 464 4.38 6.39 7.94
N ILE A 465 4.45 5.09 8.22
CA ILE A 465 3.94 4.00 7.39
C ILE A 465 3.03 3.12 8.24
N ALA A 466 1.75 3.07 7.93
CA ALA A 466 0.77 2.49 8.84
C ALA A 466 -0.27 1.59 8.19
N ALA A 467 -0.76 0.66 8.99
CA ALA A 467 -1.91 -0.16 8.69
C ALA A 467 -2.72 -0.42 9.97
N SER A 468 -4.00 -0.68 9.80
CA SER A 468 -4.87 -1.13 10.88
C SER A 468 -5.00 -2.66 10.85
N ALA A 469 -4.87 -3.30 12.00
CA ALA A 469 -5.18 -4.72 12.18
C ALA A 469 -5.74 -4.93 13.60
N ASP A 470 -6.80 -5.74 13.73
CA ASP A 470 -7.47 -6.01 15.02
C ASP A 470 -7.83 -4.75 15.84
N ASN A 471 -8.32 -3.70 15.15
CA ASN A 471 -8.60 -2.36 15.73
C ASN A 471 -7.39 -1.63 16.33
N ARG A 472 -6.17 -2.10 16.09
CA ARG A 472 -4.92 -1.43 16.49
C ARG A 472 -4.30 -0.73 15.30
N TYR A 473 -3.66 0.40 15.58
CA TYR A 473 -2.85 1.14 14.64
C TYR A 473 -1.40 0.68 14.78
N TYR A 474 -0.89 0.03 13.73
CA TYR A 474 0.52 -0.31 13.63
C TYR A 474 1.18 0.72 12.72
N SER A 475 2.22 1.38 13.19
CA SER A 475 2.91 2.43 12.44
C SER A 475 4.41 2.33 12.58
N GLY A 476 5.10 2.23 11.45
CA GLY A 476 6.53 2.47 11.34
C GLY A 476 6.80 3.97 11.25
N TYR A 477 7.93 4.40 11.79
CA TYR A 477 8.40 5.79 11.74
C TYR A 477 9.93 5.80 11.66
N SER A 478 10.50 6.89 11.17
CA SER A 478 11.96 7.05 11.05
C SER A 478 12.41 8.35 11.68
N VAL A 479 13.42 8.27 12.56
CA VAL A 479 14.02 9.40 13.28
C VAL A 479 15.53 9.21 13.28
N ASP A 480 16.29 10.22 12.83
CA ASP A 480 17.77 10.21 12.85
C ASP A 480 18.39 8.89 12.35
N ASP A 481 17.96 8.42 11.17
CA ASP A 481 18.35 7.14 10.53
C ASP A 481 17.97 5.85 11.28
N SER A 482 17.31 5.95 12.44
CA SER A 482 16.68 4.83 13.14
C SER A 482 15.23 4.68 12.69
N SER A 483 14.82 3.46 12.32
CA SER A 483 13.43 3.15 11.98
C SER A 483 12.90 2.11 12.96
N LEU A 484 11.75 2.42 13.53
CA LEU A 484 11.09 1.62 14.54
C LEU A 484 9.60 1.54 14.23
N MET A 485 8.91 0.58 14.84
CA MET A 485 7.46 0.49 14.79
C MET A 485 6.88 0.85 16.17
N PHE A 486 5.65 1.32 16.19
CA PHE A 486 4.85 1.40 17.40
C PHE A 486 3.44 0.90 17.16
N VAL A 487 2.76 0.57 18.26
CA VAL A 487 1.36 0.13 18.26
C VAL A 487 0.57 1.07 19.17
N ILE A 488 -0.62 1.48 18.70
CA ILE A 488 -1.61 2.20 19.49
C ILE A 488 -2.94 1.44 19.41
N ASP A 489 -3.54 1.20 20.56
CA ASP A 489 -4.90 0.67 20.69
C ASP A 489 -5.80 1.76 21.29
N LYS A 490 -6.84 2.18 20.56
CA LYS A 490 -7.76 3.23 21.01
C LYS A 490 -8.61 2.79 22.21
N ASN A 491 -8.85 1.48 22.37
CA ASN A 491 -9.71 0.97 23.43
C ASN A 491 -8.97 0.83 24.77
N GLU A 492 -7.66 1.03 24.79
CA GLU A 492 -6.82 0.92 25.98
C GLU A 492 -6.18 2.28 26.34
N ALA A 493 -6.37 2.72 27.59
CA ALA A 493 -5.98 4.06 28.05
C ALA A 493 -4.46 4.35 28.10
N ALA A 494 -3.62 3.33 27.92
CA ALA A 494 -2.15 3.45 27.94
C ALA A 494 -1.53 2.35 27.05
N SER A 495 -1.76 2.46 25.74
CA SER A 495 -1.47 1.43 24.76
C SER A 495 -0.27 1.70 23.86
N PHE A 496 0.45 2.82 24.06
CA PHE A 496 1.63 3.09 23.24
C PHE A 496 2.73 2.09 23.60
N ILE A 497 3.11 1.27 22.63
CA ILE A 497 4.16 0.25 22.75
C ILE A 497 5.12 0.43 21.58
N LYS A 498 6.42 0.49 21.86
CA LYS A 498 7.45 0.53 20.81
C LYS A 498 7.79 -0.90 20.38
N VAL A 499 8.20 -1.06 19.14
CA VAL A 499 8.60 -2.33 18.56
C VAL A 499 9.89 -2.09 17.79
N ASN A 500 10.93 -2.82 18.15
CA ASN A 500 12.26 -2.69 17.57
C ASN A 500 12.36 -3.48 16.27
N GLN A 501 11.63 -3.01 15.26
CA GLN A 501 11.62 -3.58 13.92
C GLN A 501 11.68 -2.44 12.91
N ARG A 502 12.68 -2.51 12.03
CA ARG A 502 12.88 -1.55 10.94
C ARG A 502 12.08 -2.02 9.73
N ILE A 503 10.93 -1.40 9.51
CA ILE A 503 10.03 -1.75 8.42
C ILE A 503 10.08 -0.70 7.32
N THR A 504 9.98 -1.14 6.07
CA THR A 504 9.91 -0.25 4.90
C THR A 504 8.50 -0.15 4.35
N ALA A 505 7.66 -1.16 4.59
CA ALA A 505 6.24 -1.19 4.27
C ALA A 505 5.47 -2.05 5.28
N ILE A 506 4.17 -1.77 5.41
CA ILE A 506 3.24 -2.51 6.24
C ILE A 506 1.91 -2.64 5.51
N TRP A 507 1.30 -3.82 5.57
CA TRP A 507 0.04 -4.08 4.89
C TRP A 507 -0.79 -5.12 5.63
N ALA A 508 -2.05 -4.81 5.90
CA ALA A 508 -3.02 -5.75 6.46
C ALA A 508 -3.83 -6.40 5.34
N ASP A 509 -3.80 -7.72 5.24
CA ASP A 509 -4.56 -8.46 4.23
C ASP A 509 -6.02 -8.65 4.68
N PRO A 510 -7.02 -8.05 3.99
CA PRO A 510 -8.42 -8.21 4.37
C PRO A 510 -8.93 -9.66 4.26
N TRP A 511 -8.28 -10.50 3.44
CA TRP A 511 -8.75 -11.89 3.20
C TRP A 511 -8.35 -12.85 4.31
N THR A 512 -7.14 -12.69 4.84
CA THR A 512 -6.58 -13.57 5.87
C THR A 512 -6.65 -12.97 7.27
N GLY A 513 -6.89 -11.66 7.37
CA GLY A 513 -6.80 -10.91 8.63
C GLY A 513 -5.36 -10.79 9.16
N LYS A 514 -4.37 -11.25 8.40
CA LYS A 514 -2.97 -11.22 8.80
C LYS A 514 -2.31 -9.89 8.42
N LEU A 515 -1.36 -9.49 9.24
CA LEU A 515 -0.52 -8.32 9.00
C LEU A 515 0.82 -8.76 8.41
N TYR A 516 1.29 -8.03 7.42
CA TYR A 516 2.57 -8.26 6.74
C TYR A 516 3.44 -7.02 6.81
N VAL A 517 4.74 -7.21 6.94
CA VAL A 517 5.74 -6.16 6.99
C VAL A 517 6.86 -6.46 6.00
N ALA A 518 7.44 -5.42 5.40
CA ALA A 518 8.62 -5.55 4.57
C ALA A 518 9.86 -5.09 5.32
N MET A 519 10.92 -5.90 5.26
CA MET A 519 12.21 -5.67 5.88
C MET A 519 13.30 -6.26 4.98
N ASP A 520 14.42 -5.57 4.78
CA ASP A 520 15.54 -6.04 3.95
C ASP A 520 15.13 -6.56 2.57
N ARG A 521 14.21 -5.85 1.90
CA ARG A 521 13.60 -6.21 0.60
C ARG A 521 12.83 -7.54 0.58
N LYS A 522 12.49 -8.10 1.74
CA LYS A 522 11.68 -9.32 1.90
C LYS A 522 10.37 -9.02 2.60
N ILE A 523 9.37 -9.88 2.41
CA ILE A 523 8.04 -9.78 2.99
C ILE A 523 7.90 -10.84 4.09
N TYR A 524 7.50 -10.40 5.27
CA TYR A 524 7.30 -11.25 6.44
C TYR A 524 5.87 -11.14 6.94
N GLN A 525 5.31 -12.25 7.43
CA GLN A 525 4.09 -12.23 8.25
C GLN A 525 4.45 -11.72 9.65
N TRP A 526 3.80 -10.64 10.09
CA TRP A 526 3.97 -10.08 11.42
C TRP A 526 3.51 -11.07 12.49
N GLU A 527 4.36 -11.30 13.51
CA GLU A 527 4.11 -12.30 14.58
C GLU A 527 3.76 -13.70 14.06
N GLY A 528 4.26 -14.06 12.88
CA GLY A 528 3.97 -15.33 12.23
C GLY A 528 4.82 -16.50 12.69
N ASP A 529 6.00 -16.24 13.28
CA ASP A 529 6.92 -17.29 13.73
C ASP A 529 6.73 -17.57 15.22
N VAL A 530 6.04 -18.66 15.53
CA VAL A 530 5.73 -19.08 16.90
C VAL A 530 6.98 -19.60 17.62
N GLY A 531 8.00 -20.06 16.89
CA GLY A 531 9.25 -20.57 17.46
C GLY A 531 10.22 -19.48 17.92
N THR A 532 10.05 -18.25 17.42
CA THR A 532 10.92 -17.11 17.74
C THR A 532 10.18 -16.08 18.56
N LYS A 533 10.72 -15.72 19.73
CA LYS A 533 10.20 -14.63 20.59
C LYS A 533 11.12 -13.42 20.54
N LEU A 534 10.57 -12.23 20.32
CA LEU A 534 11.29 -10.98 20.46
C LEU A 534 11.56 -10.71 21.94
N SER A 535 12.80 -10.33 22.25
CA SER A 535 13.15 -9.85 23.58
C SER A 535 12.47 -8.50 23.84
N TYR A 536 11.67 -8.43 24.89
CA TYR A 536 11.02 -7.23 25.36
C TYR A 536 11.87 -6.48 26.39
N GLU A 537 11.57 -5.19 26.55
CA GLU A 537 12.05 -4.38 27.66
C GLU A 537 10.87 -3.60 28.24
N TRP A 538 10.69 -3.71 29.56
CA TRP A 538 9.69 -2.95 30.30
C TRP A 538 10.33 -2.26 31.50
N LYS A 539 10.17 -0.94 31.61
CA LYS A 539 10.66 -0.12 32.73
C LYS A 539 9.50 0.51 33.47
N SER A 540 9.43 0.28 34.78
CA SER A 540 8.38 0.85 35.65
C SER A 540 8.47 2.36 35.77
N LYS A 541 7.45 2.99 36.34
CA LYS A 541 7.53 4.38 36.82
C LYS A 541 8.61 4.60 37.88
N LYS A 542 8.84 5.88 38.20
CA LYS A 542 9.60 6.28 39.40
C LYS A 542 8.72 6.15 40.64
N PHE A 543 8.95 5.12 41.44
CA PHE A 543 8.30 4.99 42.74
C PHE A 543 9.01 5.90 43.74
N ILE A 544 8.34 6.95 44.17
CA ILE A 544 8.84 7.87 45.20
C ILE A 544 8.35 7.39 46.55
N THR A 545 9.25 7.16 47.48
CA THR A 545 8.94 6.71 48.84
C THR A 545 9.11 7.87 49.82
N ALA A 546 8.15 8.06 50.73
CA ALA A 546 8.16 9.21 51.65
C ALA A 546 9.39 9.20 52.61
N PRO A 547 9.74 8.07 53.24
CA PRO A 547 11.09 7.86 53.74
C PRO A 547 11.98 7.14 52.71
N PRO A 548 13.29 7.44 52.66
CA PRO A 548 14.25 6.65 51.89
C PRO A 548 14.27 5.19 52.39
N VAL A 549 13.93 4.24 51.52
CA VAL A 549 13.86 2.80 51.85
C VAL A 549 14.91 1.99 51.09
N ASN A 550 15.30 0.86 51.68
CA ASN A 550 16.08 -0.18 51.02
C ASN A 550 15.17 -1.39 50.77
N TYR A 551 15.03 -1.79 49.52
CA TYR A 551 14.35 -3.05 49.17
C TYR A 551 15.38 -4.18 49.20
N GLY A 552 15.36 -5.00 50.24
CA GLY A 552 16.30 -6.10 50.43
C GLY A 552 15.91 -7.42 49.76
N ALA A 553 14.69 -7.53 49.21
CA ALA A 553 14.20 -8.75 48.57
C ALA A 553 13.24 -8.49 47.40
N ALA A 554 13.30 -9.35 46.39
CA ALA A 554 12.38 -9.35 45.26
C ALA A 554 11.93 -10.76 44.89
N LYS A 555 10.71 -10.87 44.37
CA LYS A 555 10.14 -12.06 43.75
C LYS A 555 9.49 -11.68 42.43
N ILE A 556 9.71 -12.47 41.39
CA ILE A 556 9.12 -12.27 40.07
C ILE A 556 8.35 -13.55 39.75
N ASP A 557 7.10 -13.40 39.33
CA ASP A 557 6.24 -14.49 38.95
C ASP A 557 6.27 -14.60 37.41
N ALA A 558 7.18 -15.46 36.92
CA ALA A 558 7.49 -15.67 35.51
C ALA A 558 7.24 -17.13 35.08
N ASP A 559 7.03 -17.34 33.79
CA ASP A 559 6.69 -18.65 33.21
C ASP A 559 7.76 -19.09 32.20
N PHE A 560 8.66 -19.98 32.63
CA PHE A 560 9.82 -20.44 31.87
C PHE A 560 9.56 -21.72 31.07
N ASP A 561 8.29 -22.08 30.87
CA ASP A 561 7.93 -23.25 30.09
C ASP A 561 7.99 -22.90 28.58
N MET A 562 8.86 -23.60 27.85
CA MET A 562 8.95 -23.52 26.39
C MET A 562 7.90 -24.43 25.73
N SER A 563 7.29 -23.97 24.66
CA SER A 563 6.35 -24.78 23.87
C SER A 563 7.07 -25.86 23.05
N GLU A 564 6.35 -26.91 22.62
CA GLU A 564 6.93 -27.95 21.76
C GLU A 564 7.49 -27.36 20.45
N GLU A 565 6.79 -26.37 19.87
CA GLU A 565 7.23 -25.67 18.66
C GLU A 565 8.52 -24.86 18.88
N GLU A 566 8.65 -24.19 20.02
CA GLU A 566 9.87 -23.45 20.41
C GLU A 566 11.05 -24.39 20.64
N THR A 567 10.83 -25.52 21.33
CA THR A 567 11.89 -26.52 21.52
C THR A 567 12.32 -27.15 20.19
N GLY A 568 11.38 -27.42 19.29
CA GLY A 568 11.66 -27.95 17.95
C GLY A 568 12.44 -26.96 17.08
N ALA A 569 12.09 -25.67 17.11
CA ALA A 569 12.80 -24.61 16.40
C ALA A 569 14.22 -24.43 16.94
N ALA A 570 14.39 -24.38 18.26
CA ALA A 570 15.70 -24.29 18.91
C ALA A 570 16.58 -25.50 18.57
N GLN A 571 16.02 -26.71 18.59
CA GLN A 571 16.74 -27.94 18.20
C GLN A 571 17.13 -27.92 16.72
N THR A 572 16.24 -27.49 15.83
CA THR A 572 16.53 -27.39 14.39
C THR A 572 17.68 -26.41 14.12
N SER A 573 17.66 -25.25 14.78
CA SER A 573 18.72 -24.24 14.67
C SER A 573 20.06 -24.75 15.22
N TYR A 574 20.01 -25.45 16.37
CA TYR A 574 21.17 -26.12 16.97
C TYR A 574 21.78 -27.17 16.02
N ASP A 575 20.94 -28.05 15.46
CA ASP A 575 21.37 -29.11 14.56
C ASP A 575 21.92 -28.55 13.24
N THR A 576 21.33 -27.46 12.73
CA THR A 576 21.78 -26.78 11.51
C THR A 576 23.15 -26.15 11.70
N ALA A 577 23.37 -25.41 12.79
CA ALA A 577 24.68 -24.83 13.10
C ALA A 577 25.76 -25.90 13.29
N ILE A 578 25.42 -27.02 13.95
CA ILE A 578 26.35 -28.16 14.06
C ILE A 578 26.66 -28.75 12.69
N ALA A 579 25.65 -28.94 11.83
CA ALA A 579 25.85 -29.50 10.49
C ALA A 579 26.71 -28.57 9.60
N ALA A 580 26.50 -27.25 9.68
CA ALA A 580 27.31 -26.26 8.97
C ALA A 580 28.77 -26.29 9.44
N ASN A 581 28.99 -26.26 10.76
CA ASN A 581 30.35 -26.35 11.33
C ASN A 581 31.02 -27.68 10.99
N GLN A 582 30.29 -28.79 11.04
CA GLN A 582 30.80 -30.10 10.63
C GLN A 582 31.19 -30.14 9.14
N ALA A 583 30.45 -29.45 8.26
CA ALA A 583 30.79 -29.33 6.86
C ALA A 583 32.11 -28.55 6.67
N LEU A 584 32.30 -27.44 7.39
CA LEU A 584 33.54 -26.66 7.36
C LEU A 584 34.73 -27.47 7.89
N VAL A 585 34.56 -28.18 9.01
CA VAL A 585 35.59 -29.07 9.58
C VAL A 585 35.96 -30.18 8.59
N THR A 586 34.97 -30.80 7.94
CA THR A 586 35.21 -31.90 6.99
C THR A 586 35.89 -31.41 5.71
N ALA A 587 35.55 -30.20 5.25
CA ALA A 587 36.15 -29.57 4.08
C ALA A 587 37.57 -29.01 4.38
N GLY A 588 37.93 -28.83 5.65
CA GLY A 588 39.19 -28.21 6.06
C GLY A 588 39.26 -26.72 5.72
N THR A 589 38.10 -26.06 5.56
CA THR A 589 37.96 -24.64 5.23
C THR A 589 37.52 -23.87 6.47
N LEU A 590 38.29 -24.00 7.56
CA LEU A 590 37.99 -23.33 8.82
C LEU A 590 38.51 -21.89 8.83
N ASN A 591 39.43 -21.56 7.93
CA ASN A 591 40.12 -20.26 7.86
C ASN A 591 40.83 -19.89 9.18
N ASP A 592 41.29 -20.90 9.92
CA ASP A 592 41.94 -20.78 11.24
C ASP A 592 43.48 -20.78 11.13
N GLY A 593 44.01 -20.88 9.91
CA GLY A 593 45.44 -20.93 9.63
C GLY A 593 46.12 -19.55 9.65
N LEU A 594 47.31 -19.45 10.25
CA LEU A 594 48.15 -18.25 10.19
C LEU A 594 48.62 -17.87 8.76
N ALA A 595 48.45 -18.77 7.80
CA ALA A 595 48.81 -18.57 6.39
C ALA A 595 47.59 -18.59 5.44
N ASP A 596 46.36 -18.58 5.98
CA ASP A 596 45.16 -18.51 5.15
C ASP A 596 45.00 -17.13 4.51
N PRO A 597 44.38 -17.05 3.31
CA PRO A 597 44.17 -15.80 2.59
C PRO A 597 43.25 -14.82 3.34
N SER A 598 42.47 -15.30 4.30
CA SER A 598 41.51 -14.57 5.15
C SER A 598 42.11 -14.02 6.45
N LEU A 599 43.45 -14.01 6.57
CA LEU A 599 44.15 -13.38 7.70
C LEU A 599 43.81 -11.89 7.81
N GLY A 600 43.07 -11.51 8.86
CA GLY A 600 42.58 -10.14 9.10
C GLY A 600 41.09 -9.93 8.83
N GLU A 601 40.38 -10.94 8.31
CA GLU A 601 38.90 -10.93 8.21
C GLU A 601 38.23 -11.44 9.50
N TYR A 602 38.94 -12.28 10.27
CA TYR A 602 38.48 -12.85 11.54
C TYR A 602 39.35 -12.39 12.73
N GLU A 603 38.79 -12.46 13.95
CA GLU A 603 39.52 -12.12 15.18
C GLU A 603 40.71 -13.07 15.40
N ILE A 604 41.74 -12.62 16.14
CA ILE A 604 42.90 -13.46 16.45
C ILE A 604 42.43 -14.65 17.33
N GLY A 605 42.48 -15.86 16.76
CA GLY A 605 41.96 -17.07 17.39
C GLY A 605 40.48 -17.38 17.08
N GLY A 606 39.87 -16.65 16.15
CA GLY A 606 38.58 -16.95 15.54
C GLY A 606 38.69 -17.74 14.24
N ASP A 607 37.56 -18.19 13.72
CA ASP A 607 37.44 -19.04 12.53
C ASP A 607 36.11 -18.76 11.79
N GLU A 608 35.83 -19.50 10.72
CA GLU A 608 34.59 -19.42 9.93
C GLU A 608 33.41 -20.19 10.59
N MET A 609 33.57 -20.80 11.77
CA MET A 609 32.49 -21.54 12.41
C MET A 609 31.38 -20.62 12.93
N GLU A 610 30.15 -21.07 12.77
CA GLU A 610 28.98 -20.39 13.32
C GLU A 610 28.84 -20.70 14.81
N MET A 611 28.39 -19.70 15.59
CA MET A 611 28.09 -19.91 17.01
C MET A 611 26.92 -20.89 17.15
N ILE A 612 27.11 -21.94 17.93
CA ILE A 612 26.04 -22.90 18.23
C ILE A 612 25.00 -22.23 19.14
N PRO A 613 23.74 -22.07 18.68
CA PRO A 613 22.70 -21.42 19.47
C PRO A 613 22.32 -22.27 20.70
N PRO A 614 21.86 -21.66 21.82
CA PRO A 614 21.44 -22.43 22.98
C PRO A 614 20.10 -23.15 22.74
N LEU A 615 19.94 -24.34 23.32
CA LEU A 615 18.68 -25.10 23.28
C LEU A 615 17.58 -24.51 24.19
N ILE A 616 17.99 -23.78 25.24
CA ILE A 616 17.08 -23.00 26.10
C ILE A 616 17.23 -21.54 25.72
N ILE A 617 16.21 -21.01 25.07
CA ILE A 617 16.19 -19.62 24.58
C ILE A 617 15.49 -18.66 25.53
N ASP A 618 14.75 -19.16 26.51
CA ASP A 618 14.04 -18.35 27.50
C ASP A 618 15.02 -17.68 28.48
N THR A 619 14.95 -16.35 28.53
CA THR A 619 15.79 -15.50 29.35
C THR A 619 14.95 -14.40 29.99
N LEU A 620 15.25 -14.09 31.24
CA LEU A 620 14.64 -12.97 31.95
C LEU A 620 15.68 -12.28 32.83
N GLN A 621 15.96 -11.03 32.53
CA GLN A 621 16.82 -10.16 33.30
C GLN A 621 15.99 -9.18 34.12
N PHE A 622 16.30 -9.11 35.42
CA PHE A 622 15.79 -8.09 36.33
C PHE A 622 16.88 -7.06 36.60
N GLN A 623 16.54 -5.78 36.53
CA GLN A 623 17.39 -4.69 36.96
C GLN A 623 16.68 -3.80 37.97
N LEU A 624 17.42 -3.42 39.02
CA LEU A 624 16.97 -2.44 40.00
C LEU A 624 17.75 -1.14 39.81
N TRP A 625 17.02 -0.06 39.60
CA TRP A 625 17.54 1.29 39.52
C TRP A 625 17.10 2.07 40.76
N ALA A 626 18.05 2.74 41.40
CA ALA A 626 17.80 3.52 42.59
C ALA A 626 18.52 4.86 42.47
N ASP A 627 17.79 5.96 42.66
CA ASP A 627 18.27 7.34 42.45
C ASP A 627 18.88 7.57 41.06
N GLY A 628 18.29 6.93 40.03
CA GLY A 628 18.74 7.03 38.64
C GLY A 628 20.01 6.25 38.31
N MET A 629 20.55 5.46 39.23
CA MET A 629 21.71 4.59 38.98
C MET A 629 21.32 3.10 39.03
N LEU A 630 21.89 2.31 38.14
CA LEU A 630 21.78 0.84 38.18
C LEU A 630 22.46 0.32 39.46
N LYS A 631 21.70 -0.36 40.32
CA LYS A 631 22.20 -0.92 41.59
C LYS A 631 22.37 -2.43 41.55
N PHE A 632 21.52 -3.11 40.78
CA PHE A 632 21.51 -4.56 40.75
C PHE A 632 21.02 -5.07 39.41
N THR A 633 21.62 -6.17 38.97
CA THR A 633 21.22 -6.90 37.77
C THR A 633 21.29 -8.37 38.07
N LYS A 634 20.26 -9.12 37.68
CA LYS A 634 20.21 -10.56 37.88
C LYS A 634 19.44 -11.26 36.76
N GLN A 635 20.00 -12.37 36.29
CA GLN A 635 19.28 -13.33 35.47
C GLN A 635 18.35 -14.17 36.37
N VAL A 636 17.08 -14.18 36.02
CA VAL A 636 15.99 -14.86 36.73
C VAL A 636 15.71 -16.14 35.96
N THR A 637 15.87 -17.28 36.65
CA THR A 637 15.69 -18.62 36.05
C THR A 637 14.55 -19.40 36.69
N ASN A 638 13.90 -18.82 37.72
CA ASN A 638 12.80 -19.44 38.45
C ASN A 638 12.04 -18.40 39.28
N ASN A 639 10.91 -18.82 39.84
CA ASN A 639 10.02 -17.98 40.64
C ASN A 639 10.41 -17.86 42.12
N ARG A 640 11.63 -18.27 42.51
CA ARG A 640 12.08 -18.15 43.90
C ARG A 640 12.48 -16.71 44.19
N ALA A 641 12.11 -16.24 45.38
CA ALA A 641 12.54 -14.96 45.88
C ALA A 641 14.07 -14.89 46.01
N PHE A 642 14.64 -13.72 45.77
CA PHE A 642 16.07 -13.47 45.88
C PHE A 642 16.38 -12.18 46.64
N ARG A 643 17.58 -12.13 47.21
CA ARG A 643 18.07 -10.97 47.96
C ARG A 643 18.60 -9.90 47.01
N LEU A 644 18.28 -8.65 47.32
CA LEU A 644 18.81 -7.45 46.69
C LEU A 644 19.98 -6.89 47.53
N PRO A 645 20.88 -6.07 46.95
CA PRO A 645 22.03 -5.55 47.65
C PRO A 645 21.63 -4.67 48.85
N ALA A 646 22.35 -4.80 49.97
CA ALA A 646 22.16 -3.92 51.13
C ALA A 646 22.96 -2.61 50.97
N GLY A 647 22.73 -1.65 51.87
CA GLY A 647 23.60 -0.47 52.01
C GLY A 647 23.25 0.73 51.12
N TYR A 648 22.13 0.70 50.42
CA TYR A 648 21.54 1.89 49.81
C TYR A 648 20.25 2.30 50.53
N LYS A 649 19.92 3.58 50.53
CA LYS A 649 18.56 4.06 50.80
C LYS A 649 18.24 5.01 49.67
N ALA A 650 17.15 4.77 48.98
CA ALA A 650 16.79 5.55 47.81
C ALA A 650 15.46 6.23 48.01
N ASP A 651 15.36 7.44 47.47
CA ASP A 651 14.13 8.22 47.45
C ASP A 651 13.28 7.84 46.25
N ASN A 652 13.93 7.35 45.19
CA ASN A 652 13.25 6.80 44.02
C ASN A 652 13.78 5.41 43.64
N VAL A 653 12.84 4.54 43.26
CA VAL A 653 13.12 3.19 42.77
C VAL A 653 12.42 2.97 41.44
N GLU A 654 13.13 2.38 40.50
CA GLU A 654 12.61 1.93 39.21
C GLU A 654 13.05 0.48 38.98
N VAL A 655 12.22 -0.29 38.28
CA VAL A 655 12.52 -1.67 37.90
C VAL A 655 12.50 -1.80 36.39
N VAL A 656 13.48 -2.55 35.85
CA VAL A 656 13.50 -2.96 34.44
C VAL A 656 13.41 -4.47 34.37
N LEU A 657 12.52 -4.97 33.51
CA LEU A 657 12.45 -6.35 33.09
C LEU A 657 12.81 -6.42 31.61
N SER A 658 13.81 -7.23 31.25
CA SER A 658 14.18 -7.49 29.86
C SER A 658 14.26 -8.99 29.62
N GLY A 659 13.64 -9.50 28.56
CA GLY A 659 13.59 -10.95 28.35
C GLY A 659 12.55 -11.37 27.32
N ASN A 660 12.32 -12.66 27.19
CA ASN A 660 11.35 -13.26 26.27
C ASN A 660 10.38 -14.22 26.98
N VAL A 661 10.18 -14.02 28.28
CA VAL A 661 9.40 -14.89 29.16
C VAL A 661 8.12 -14.18 29.61
N LYS A 662 7.00 -14.89 29.75
CA LYS A 662 5.78 -14.28 30.30
C LYS A 662 5.97 -13.95 31.79
N VAL A 663 5.65 -12.71 32.18
CA VAL A 663 5.67 -12.24 33.57
C VAL A 663 4.29 -11.75 34.00
N THR A 664 3.76 -12.33 35.07
CA THR A 664 2.42 -12.00 35.61
C THR A 664 2.46 -10.90 36.67
N GLY A 665 3.60 -10.76 37.35
CA GLY A 665 3.79 -9.72 38.35
C GLY A 665 5.15 -9.81 39.03
N MET A 666 5.44 -8.78 39.82
CA MET A 666 6.61 -8.76 40.68
C MET A 666 6.27 -8.14 42.04
N VAL A 667 7.01 -8.55 43.06
CA VAL A 667 6.89 -8.04 44.42
C VAL A 667 8.26 -7.67 44.93
N LEU A 668 8.40 -6.45 45.45
CA LEU A 668 9.60 -5.99 46.15
C LEU A 668 9.25 -5.70 47.61
N ALA A 669 10.14 -6.08 48.52
CA ALA A 669 9.99 -5.85 49.95
C ALA A 669 11.33 -5.50 50.61
N GLU A 670 11.27 -4.82 51.75
CA GLU A 670 12.45 -4.48 52.56
C GLU A 670 13.20 -5.73 53.05
N THR A 671 12.49 -6.84 53.31
CA THR A 671 13.06 -8.09 53.83
C THR A 671 12.44 -9.31 53.14
N MET A 672 13.15 -10.44 53.18
CA MET A 672 12.65 -11.73 52.67
C MET A 672 11.37 -12.18 53.38
N ASP A 673 11.20 -11.88 54.68
CA ASP A 673 9.97 -12.20 55.40
C ASP A 673 8.81 -11.28 55.00
N GLY A 674 9.11 -10.04 54.60
CA GLY A 674 8.13 -9.12 54.04
C GLY A 674 7.49 -9.59 52.73
N LEU A 675 8.14 -10.52 52.00
CA LEU A 675 7.57 -11.15 50.80
C LEU A 675 6.52 -12.22 51.12
N LYS A 676 6.45 -12.75 52.36
CA LYS A 676 5.50 -13.82 52.71
C LYS A 676 4.05 -13.32 52.84
N GLY A 677 3.83 -12.01 52.95
CA GLY A 677 2.51 -11.40 53.15
C GLY A 677 2.01 -10.55 51.97
N ALA A 678 2.62 -10.66 50.79
CA ALA A 678 2.41 -9.78 49.65
C ALA A 678 2.06 -10.52 48.35
#